data_AF-A0A3E0I7W6-F1
#
_entry.id   AF-A0A3E0I7W6-F1
#
_cell.length_a   1.000
_cell.length_b   1.000
_cell.length_c   1.000
_cell.angle_alpha   90.00
_cell.angle_beta   90.00
_cell.angle_gamma   90.00
#
_symmetry.space_group_name_H-M   'P 1'
#
loop_
_entity.id
_entity.type
_entity.pdbx_description
1 polymer ?
#
loop_
_entity_poly.entity_id
_entity_poly.type
_entity_poly.pdbx_seq_one_letter_code
_entity_poly.pdbx_strand_id
1 'polypeptide(L)'
;MKKLLLSLLFISATLTAQTIDLNYYLPKDVSYNQNIPTPKSVLGHEVGEWHVTHDKLVEYMKAIAKASDRVVLESRGTTYEGRPLVLLTITSSKNHQNLKEIRENHIKATNDTSVNVTDNPIVVYQGFSIHGNEASGSNAALAVAYYLAAAQGQKIEELLNNSVILFDPAMNPDGLQRFAYWTNTNKANNINPDPNDREYHEVWPGGRTNHYWFDMNRDWLPVQLPESRARVKTFHKWLPNILTDHHEMGTNSTFFFQPGIPSRTNPLTPKMNQELTKEIATYHAKAFDKIGSTYYSEESFDDFYYGKGSTFPDINGSIGILFEQGSSRGHAQESENGILTFPFTIRNQFTAALSTLEAAKNMRAKILQYQQDFYKNSRGSKTNKVIVFGDEKDAMKTNHLAEVLQRHQIKLRELKEDFVSKGKRFKKGYSYVVPMNQKNHRLVKAMFDVRTTFKDSLFYDVSAWTFNYAFGVDFADNVSLSKAGDEVTQLKSKQGTIQQKSSVGYLFPWNEYNTPKALNAILEKGLRAKVAMKKFANDGNSYDYGTIFIPAQNQKISGNELFDFLGKVANENHIEIKGVSTGLNEGIDLGSRNFETVKKQKVAMLVGKGVTSYDAGEIWHLLDQRYDIKITKLDTEYASRVNFDKYTTIIVPNSRSLDKNLVEKLKVWVRNGGVLVGYRNAVNWLSNRGFINVKFNKTKIDSINNVSFENRSLQSGAQVIGGAIFEAKIDRSHPINFGYKNDKIALFRNTKQFIQPDAKSYNNPIRYTNNPLLSGYISKENLKELKNTVPFKVQRLGSGRVIVFTDNTNFRGFWFGTNKLLMNAIFFGKLM
;
A
#
# COMPACT_ATOMS: atom_id res chain seq x y z
N MET A 1 8.09 -74.42 -23.23
CA MET A 1 7.94 -73.16 -22.46
C MET A 1 8.97 -72.07 -22.88
N LYS A 2 9.17 -71.81 -24.18
CA LYS A 2 10.10 -70.76 -24.66
C LYS A 2 9.52 -69.81 -25.71
N LYS A 3 8.20 -69.88 -25.98
CA LYS A 3 7.52 -69.02 -26.97
C LYS A 3 6.47 -68.06 -26.38
N LEU A 4 6.25 -68.06 -25.05
CA LEU A 4 5.30 -67.13 -24.40
C LEU A 4 5.95 -65.91 -23.73
N LEU A 5 7.28 -65.84 -23.67
CA LEU A 5 8.01 -64.78 -22.95
C LEU A 5 8.51 -63.63 -23.86
N LEU A 6 8.45 -63.77 -25.18
CA LEU A 6 8.86 -62.71 -26.11
C LEU A 6 7.72 -61.77 -26.53
N SER A 7 6.45 -62.12 -26.27
CA SER A 7 5.30 -61.27 -26.61
C SER A 7 4.99 -60.20 -25.55
N LEU A 8 5.63 -60.28 -24.38
CA LEU A 8 5.44 -59.35 -23.25
C LEU A 8 6.50 -58.22 -23.20
N LEU A 9 7.46 -58.20 -24.12
CA LEU A 9 8.54 -57.21 -24.16
C LEU A 9 8.35 -56.09 -25.20
N PHE A 10 7.24 -56.10 -25.96
CA PHE A 10 6.93 -55.08 -26.97
C PHE A 10 5.75 -54.16 -26.63
N ILE A 11 5.28 -54.16 -25.37
CA ILE A 11 4.51 -53.03 -24.85
C ILE A 11 5.52 -52.06 -24.21
N SER A 12 6.42 -51.55 -25.05
CA SER A 12 7.12 -50.31 -24.75
C SER A 12 6.04 -49.23 -24.82
N ALA A 13 5.41 -48.95 -23.68
CA ALA A 13 4.59 -47.76 -23.54
C ALA A 13 5.50 -46.58 -23.90
N THR A 14 5.39 -46.10 -25.14
CA THR A 14 5.80 -44.74 -25.48
C THR A 14 4.93 -43.85 -24.61
N LEU A 15 5.43 -43.54 -23.41
CA LEU A 15 5.01 -42.38 -22.64
C LEU A 15 5.29 -41.18 -23.54
N THR A 16 4.34 -40.88 -24.43
CA THR A 16 4.31 -39.59 -25.10
C THR A 16 4.22 -38.57 -23.99
N ALA A 17 5.30 -37.82 -23.77
CA ALA A 17 5.27 -36.65 -22.92
C ALA A 17 4.03 -35.84 -23.32
N GLN A 18 3.15 -35.58 -22.34
CA GLN A 18 1.88 -34.91 -22.60
C GLN A 18 2.17 -33.57 -23.31
N THR A 19 1.72 -33.43 -24.55
CA THR A 19 1.81 -32.16 -25.28
C THR A 19 1.00 -31.14 -24.49
N ILE A 20 1.68 -30.12 -23.96
CA ILE A 20 1.06 -29.06 -23.17
C ILE A 20 0.43 -28.07 -24.15
N ASP A 21 -0.82 -28.33 -24.50
CA ASP A 21 -1.67 -27.44 -25.27
C ASP A 21 -2.82 -26.91 -24.39
N LEU A 22 -3.69 -26.09 -24.97
CA LEU A 22 -4.85 -25.55 -24.25
C LEU A 22 -5.75 -26.64 -23.62
N ASN A 23 -5.81 -27.86 -24.17
CA ASN A 23 -6.64 -28.95 -23.66
C ASN A 23 -6.12 -29.53 -22.33
N TYR A 24 -4.88 -29.21 -21.94
CA TYR A 24 -4.35 -29.55 -20.62
C TYR A 24 -5.14 -28.85 -19.48
N TYR A 25 -5.67 -27.66 -19.76
CA TYR A 25 -6.39 -26.84 -18.79
C TYR A 25 -7.91 -27.05 -18.87
N LEU A 26 -8.43 -27.18 -20.08
CA LEU A 26 -9.85 -27.07 -20.35
C LEU A 26 -10.65 -28.32 -19.94
N PRO A 27 -11.89 -28.14 -19.42
CA PRO A 27 -12.83 -29.25 -19.25
C PRO A 27 -13.08 -30.00 -20.56
N LYS A 28 -13.06 -31.33 -20.49
CA LYS A 28 -13.24 -32.24 -21.65
C LYS A 28 -14.68 -32.68 -21.88
N ASP A 29 -15.59 -32.35 -20.96
CA ASP A 29 -17.01 -32.73 -21.00
C ASP A 29 -17.91 -31.67 -21.67
N VAL A 30 -17.32 -30.69 -22.37
CA VAL A 30 -18.02 -29.63 -23.11
C VAL A 30 -17.38 -29.41 -24.48
N SER A 31 -18.15 -28.86 -25.42
CA SER A 31 -17.63 -28.39 -26.71
C SER A 31 -17.30 -26.89 -26.65
N TYR A 32 -16.47 -26.43 -27.59
CA TYR A 32 -16.00 -25.03 -27.66
C TYR A 32 -16.34 -24.42 -29.02
N ASN A 33 -16.86 -23.19 -28.99
CA ASN A 33 -17.15 -22.41 -30.19
C ASN A 33 -15.85 -22.04 -30.92
N GLN A 34 -15.67 -22.59 -32.11
CA GLN A 34 -14.46 -22.43 -32.93
C GLN A 34 -14.25 -21.00 -33.46
N ASN A 35 -15.29 -20.16 -33.43
CA ASN A 35 -15.19 -18.75 -33.82
C ASN A 35 -14.53 -17.87 -32.75
N ILE A 36 -14.40 -18.38 -31.52
CA ILE A 36 -13.70 -17.67 -30.45
C ILE A 36 -12.20 -17.98 -30.58
N PRO A 37 -11.33 -16.96 -30.73
CA PRO A 37 -9.91 -17.19 -30.91
C PRO A 37 -9.29 -17.81 -29.66
N THR A 38 -8.44 -18.81 -29.85
CA THR A 38 -7.63 -19.40 -28.78
C THR A 38 -6.47 -18.49 -28.41
N PRO A 39 -5.86 -18.61 -27.20
CA PRO A 39 -4.67 -17.84 -26.85
C PRO A 39 -3.56 -17.98 -27.89
N LYS A 40 -3.27 -19.21 -28.33
CA LYS A 40 -2.23 -19.47 -29.34
C LYS A 40 -2.47 -18.76 -30.67
N SER A 41 -3.73 -18.69 -31.12
CA SER A 41 -4.05 -18.02 -32.40
C SER A 41 -3.76 -16.52 -32.40
N VAL A 42 -3.71 -15.90 -31.22
CA VAL A 42 -3.41 -14.47 -31.05
C VAL A 42 -1.96 -14.25 -30.60
N LEU A 43 -1.49 -15.02 -29.62
CA LEU A 43 -0.19 -14.85 -28.98
C LEU A 43 0.97 -15.49 -29.75
N GLY A 44 0.67 -16.47 -30.61
CA GLY A 44 1.65 -17.25 -31.38
C GLY A 44 2.28 -18.43 -30.62
N HIS A 45 1.88 -18.69 -29.38
CA HIS A 45 2.43 -19.75 -28.53
C HIS A 45 1.36 -20.33 -27.58
N GLU A 46 1.58 -21.52 -27.04
CA GLU A 46 0.65 -22.12 -26.07
C GLU A 46 0.66 -21.39 -24.72
N VAL A 47 -0.41 -21.54 -23.95
CA VAL A 47 -0.47 -21.04 -22.56
C VAL A 47 0.57 -21.80 -21.72
N GLY A 48 1.38 -21.07 -20.95
CA GLY A 48 2.45 -21.66 -20.14
C GLY A 48 3.74 -21.97 -20.90
N GLU A 49 3.77 -21.80 -22.23
CA GLU A 49 5.01 -21.91 -23.02
C GLU A 49 5.96 -20.74 -22.74
N TRP A 50 5.39 -19.53 -22.57
CA TRP A 50 6.06 -18.30 -22.19
C TRP A 50 5.24 -17.58 -21.12
N HIS A 51 5.89 -16.79 -20.28
CA HIS A 51 5.17 -15.87 -19.39
C HIS A 51 4.56 -14.76 -20.23
N VAL A 52 3.24 -14.60 -20.17
CA VAL A 52 2.56 -13.54 -20.94
C VAL A 52 2.99 -12.16 -20.44
N THR A 53 3.41 -11.29 -21.37
CA THR A 53 3.63 -9.88 -21.08
C THR A 53 2.29 -9.14 -21.02
N HIS A 54 2.20 -8.04 -20.28
CA HIS A 54 0.92 -7.36 -20.06
C HIS A 54 0.28 -6.84 -21.36
N ASP A 55 1.09 -6.37 -22.30
CA ASP A 55 0.63 -5.95 -23.64
C ASP A 55 -0.04 -7.09 -24.40
N LYS A 56 0.58 -8.28 -24.44
CA LYS A 56 0.02 -9.49 -25.06
C LYS A 56 -1.23 -10.00 -24.33
N LEU A 57 -1.23 -9.93 -23.00
CA LEU A 57 -2.40 -10.27 -22.19
C LEU A 57 -3.59 -9.38 -22.58
N VAL A 58 -3.41 -8.06 -22.63
CA VAL A 58 -4.46 -7.11 -23.03
C VAL A 58 -4.87 -7.28 -24.48
N GLU A 59 -3.94 -7.57 -25.38
CA GLU A 59 -4.23 -7.87 -26.79
C GLU A 59 -5.20 -9.05 -26.91
N TYR A 60 -4.91 -10.14 -26.20
CA TYR A 60 -5.80 -11.31 -26.19
C TYR A 60 -7.17 -11.02 -25.56
N MET A 61 -7.21 -10.27 -24.46
CA MET A 61 -8.48 -9.87 -23.84
C MET A 61 -9.36 -9.03 -24.78
N LYS A 62 -8.75 -8.16 -25.60
CA LYS A 62 -9.47 -7.42 -26.65
C LYS A 62 -9.96 -8.35 -27.76
N ALA A 63 -9.16 -9.34 -28.17
CA ALA A 63 -9.56 -10.30 -29.20
C ALA A 63 -10.77 -11.13 -28.76
N ILE A 64 -10.78 -11.65 -27.53
CA ILE A 64 -11.95 -12.36 -26.97
C ILE A 64 -13.16 -11.43 -26.91
N ALA A 65 -13.01 -10.22 -26.37
CA ALA A 65 -14.13 -9.28 -26.21
C ALA A 65 -14.75 -8.86 -27.55
N LYS A 66 -13.95 -8.85 -28.63
CA LYS A 66 -14.45 -8.61 -29.99
C LYS A 66 -15.20 -9.82 -30.56
N ALA A 67 -14.80 -11.05 -30.22
CA ALA A 67 -15.32 -12.27 -30.81
C ALA A 67 -16.53 -12.85 -30.07
N SER A 68 -16.72 -12.56 -28.78
CA SER A 68 -17.77 -13.15 -27.93
C SER A 68 -18.79 -12.12 -27.48
N ASP A 69 -20.08 -12.40 -27.70
CA ASP A 69 -21.21 -11.63 -27.18
C ASP A 69 -21.38 -11.73 -25.65
N ARG A 70 -20.62 -12.63 -25.00
CA ARG A 70 -20.59 -12.81 -23.55
C ARG A 70 -19.63 -11.86 -22.85
N VAL A 71 -18.74 -11.17 -23.60
CA VAL A 71 -17.59 -10.46 -23.01
C VAL A 71 -17.59 -8.99 -23.42
N VAL A 72 -17.64 -8.10 -22.44
CA VAL A 72 -17.48 -6.66 -22.64
C VAL A 72 -16.23 -6.17 -21.91
N LEU A 73 -15.34 -5.46 -22.61
CA LEU A 73 -14.11 -4.91 -22.03
C LEU A 73 -14.25 -3.42 -21.70
N GLU A 74 -13.93 -3.06 -20.46
CA GLU A 74 -13.86 -1.68 -19.96
C GLU A 74 -12.38 -1.33 -19.67
N SER A 75 -11.93 -0.14 -20.08
CA SER A 75 -10.67 0.45 -19.58
C SER A 75 -10.98 1.37 -18.40
N ARG A 76 -10.28 1.17 -17.28
CA ARG A 76 -10.54 1.87 -16.01
C ARG A 76 -9.52 2.96 -15.68
N GLY A 77 -8.59 3.22 -16.59
CA GLY A 77 -7.47 4.15 -16.42
C GLY A 77 -6.14 3.49 -16.77
N THR A 78 -5.05 4.08 -16.30
CA THR A 78 -3.68 3.60 -16.55
C THR A 78 -2.84 3.54 -15.28
N THR A 79 -1.81 2.70 -15.30
CA THR A 79 -0.71 2.73 -14.32
C THR A 79 0.17 3.96 -14.50
N TYR A 80 1.18 4.12 -13.63
CA TYR A 80 2.20 5.16 -13.79
C TYR A 80 3.04 4.98 -15.07
N GLU A 81 3.21 3.75 -15.56
CA GLU A 81 3.89 3.47 -16.84
C GLU A 81 2.97 3.61 -18.06
N GLY A 82 1.72 4.05 -17.87
CA GLY A 82 0.75 4.21 -18.96
C GLY A 82 0.10 2.90 -19.41
N ARG A 83 0.25 1.80 -18.65
CA ARG A 83 -0.38 0.51 -19.00
C ARG A 83 -1.88 0.54 -18.69
N PRO A 84 -2.75 0.09 -19.61
CA PRO A 84 -4.19 0.16 -19.41
C PRO A 84 -4.63 -0.83 -18.31
N LEU A 85 -5.50 -0.35 -17.43
CA LEU A 85 -6.15 -1.17 -16.39
C LEU A 85 -7.49 -1.69 -16.92
N VAL A 86 -7.48 -2.88 -17.53
CA VAL A 86 -8.67 -3.47 -18.15
C VAL A 86 -9.54 -4.22 -17.14
N LEU A 87 -10.83 -4.33 -17.42
CA LEU A 87 -11.78 -5.20 -16.74
C LEU A 87 -12.69 -5.80 -17.80
N LEU A 88 -12.90 -7.12 -17.76
CA LEU A 88 -13.89 -7.77 -18.59
C LEU A 88 -15.13 -8.02 -17.73
N THR A 89 -16.32 -7.72 -18.26
CA THR A 89 -17.59 -8.19 -17.69
C THR A 89 -18.04 -9.38 -18.53
N ILE A 90 -18.08 -10.56 -17.90
CA ILE A 90 -18.41 -11.82 -18.55
C ILE A 90 -19.72 -12.36 -17.98
N THR A 91 -20.74 -12.48 -18.82
CA THR A 91 -22.09 -12.97 -18.47
C THR A 91 -22.83 -13.39 -19.74
N SER A 92 -24.07 -13.85 -19.64
CA SER A 92 -24.87 -14.17 -20.82
C SER A 92 -25.25 -12.91 -21.62
N SER A 93 -25.48 -13.07 -22.92
CA SER A 93 -25.94 -11.97 -23.79
C SER A 93 -27.24 -11.31 -23.27
N LYS A 94 -28.15 -12.12 -22.71
CA LYS A 94 -29.36 -11.64 -22.03
C LYS A 94 -29.04 -10.75 -20.83
N ASN A 95 -28.05 -11.12 -20.02
CA ASN A 95 -27.65 -10.32 -18.87
C ASN A 95 -26.96 -9.02 -19.31
N HIS A 96 -26.17 -9.03 -20.39
CA HIS A 96 -25.59 -7.80 -20.94
C HIS A 96 -26.65 -6.78 -21.37
N GLN A 97 -27.73 -7.22 -21.99
CA GLN A 97 -28.86 -6.36 -22.35
C GLN A 97 -29.53 -5.70 -21.13
N ASN A 98 -29.47 -6.36 -19.96
CA ASN A 98 -30.11 -5.91 -18.71
C ASN A 98 -29.10 -5.51 -17.63
N LEU A 99 -27.83 -5.30 -17.99
CA LEU A 99 -26.72 -5.23 -17.03
C LEU A 99 -26.86 -4.07 -16.04
N LYS A 100 -27.38 -2.94 -16.52
CA LYS A 100 -27.66 -1.77 -15.69
C LYS A 100 -28.71 -2.10 -14.61
N GLU A 101 -29.80 -2.74 -15.00
CA GLU A 101 -30.88 -3.13 -14.08
C GLU A 101 -30.41 -4.18 -13.07
N ILE A 102 -29.69 -5.22 -13.53
CA ILE A 102 -29.10 -6.24 -12.66
C ILE A 102 -28.24 -5.58 -11.57
N ARG A 103 -27.36 -4.66 -11.96
CA ARG A 103 -26.49 -3.93 -11.02
C ARG A 103 -27.30 -3.04 -10.07
N GLU A 104 -28.28 -2.29 -10.57
CA GLU A 104 -29.10 -1.40 -9.76
C GLU A 104 -29.95 -2.19 -8.74
N ASN A 105 -30.55 -3.31 -9.14
CA ASN A 105 -31.28 -4.22 -8.26
C ASN A 105 -30.36 -4.85 -7.20
N HIS A 106 -29.15 -5.27 -7.57
CA HIS A 106 -28.13 -5.76 -6.65
C HIS A 106 -27.77 -4.72 -5.58
N ILE A 107 -27.49 -3.47 -5.99
CA ILE A 107 -27.20 -2.38 -5.05
C ILE A 107 -28.44 -2.02 -4.21
N LYS A 108 -29.65 -2.04 -4.78
CA LYS A 108 -30.90 -1.79 -4.05
C LYS A 108 -31.10 -2.79 -2.93
N ALA A 109 -30.83 -4.08 -3.16
CA ALA A 109 -30.94 -5.12 -2.14
C ALA A 109 -30.04 -4.86 -0.92
N THR A 110 -28.91 -4.19 -1.09
CA THR A 110 -28.05 -3.79 0.04
C THR A 110 -28.66 -2.68 0.91
N ASN A 111 -29.67 -1.96 0.42
CA ASN A 111 -30.34 -0.88 1.14
C ASN A 111 -31.74 -1.29 1.64
N ASP A 112 -32.38 -2.25 1.00
CA ASP A 112 -33.76 -2.67 1.23
C ASP A 112 -33.86 -4.20 1.33
N THR A 113 -34.33 -4.68 2.49
CA THR A 113 -34.47 -6.12 2.78
C THR A 113 -35.73 -6.75 2.19
N SER A 114 -36.65 -5.95 1.65
CA SER A 114 -37.86 -6.46 0.98
C SER A 114 -37.59 -6.94 -0.44
N VAL A 115 -36.44 -6.57 -1.02
CA VAL A 115 -36.02 -7.05 -2.34
C VAL A 115 -35.73 -8.55 -2.26
N ASN A 116 -36.49 -9.36 -3.00
CA ASN A 116 -36.18 -10.78 -3.18
C ASN A 116 -34.93 -10.92 -4.04
N VAL A 117 -33.88 -11.53 -3.48
CA VAL A 117 -32.59 -11.72 -4.15
C VAL A 117 -32.37 -13.13 -4.69
N THR A 118 -33.28 -14.07 -4.42
CA THR A 118 -33.09 -15.51 -4.66
C THR A 118 -32.75 -15.84 -6.12
N ASP A 119 -33.34 -15.09 -7.04
CA ASP A 119 -33.20 -15.26 -8.49
C ASP A 119 -32.22 -14.27 -9.14
N ASN A 120 -31.66 -13.33 -8.37
CA ASN A 120 -30.73 -12.35 -8.91
C ASN A 120 -29.41 -13.03 -9.30
N PRO A 121 -28.75 -12.58 -10.38
CA PRO A 121 -27.39 -13.00 -10.69
C PRO A 121 -26.42 -12.67 -9.56
N ILE A 122 -25.53 -13.61 -9.22
CA ILE A 122 -24.43 -13.35 -8.28
C ILE A 122 -23.31 -12.56 -8.96
N VAL A 123 -22.75 -11.57 -8.27
CA VAL A 123 -21.61 -10.79 -8.79
C VAL A 123 -20.31 -11.37 -8.24
N VAL A 124 -19.42 -11.84 -9.11
CA VAL A 124 -18.12 -12.43 -8.73
C VAL A 124 -16.99 -11.60 -9.32
N TYR A 125 -16.12 -11.04 -8.49
CA TYR A 125 -14.90 -10.36 -8.94
C TYR A 125 -13.73 -11.34 -8.87
N GLN A 126 -13.14 -11.69 -10.01
CA GLN A 126 -11.88 -12.45 -10.06
C GLN A 126 -10.70 -11.54 -10.38
N GLY A 127 -9.78 -11.39 -9.41
CA GLY A 127 -8.58 -10.56 -9.53
C GLY A 127 -7.31 -11.41 -9.58
N PHE A 128 -6.54 -11.25 -10.66
CA PHE A 128 -5.33 -12.05 -10.90
C PHE A 128 -4.04 -11.25 -10.71
N SER A 129 -3.05 -11.87 -10.06
CA SER A 129 -1.66 -11.39 -9.92
C SER A 129 -1.54 -9.91 -9.51
N ILE A 130 -1.95 -9.60 -8.29
CA ILE A 130 -1.70 -8.29 -7.68
C ILE A 130 -0.21 -8.07 -7.36
N HIS A 131 0.56 -9.15 -7.26
CA HIS A 131 2.00 -9.11 -7.38
C HIS A 131 2.39 -9.59 -8.77
N GLY A 132 3.20 -8.80 -9.48
CA GLY A 132 3.51 -9.09 -10.87
C GLY A 132 4.40 -10.31 -11.10
N ASN A 133 5.17 -10.71 -10.09
CA ASN A 133 6.00 -11.92 -10.12
C ASN A 133 5.30 -13.18 -9.58
N GLU A 134 3.98 -13.10 -9.36
CA GLU A 134 3.10 -14.23 -9.05
C GLU A 134 2.24 -14.50 -10.30
N ALA A 135 2.94 -14.85 -11.40
CA ALA A 135 2.46 -14.69 -12.77
C ALA A 135 1.48 -15.78 -13.25
N SER A 136 1.44 -16.95 -12.62
CA SER A 136 0.55 -18.06 -13.00
C SER A 136 -0.93 -17.66 -12.98
N GLY A 137 -1.33 -16.74 -12.10
CA GLY A 137 -2.69 -16.18 -12.08
C GLY A 137 -3.03 -15.47 -13.40
N SER A 138 -2.23 -14.49 -13.82
CA SER A 138 -2.45 -13.76 -15.08
C SER A 138 -2.36 -14.65 -16.31
N ASN A 139 -1.55 -15.71 -16.27
CA ASN A 139 -1.46 -16.67 -17.38
C ASN A 139 -2.66 -17.63 -17.41
N ALA A 140 -3.17 -18.05 -16.24
CA ALA A 140 -4.44 -18.77 -16.14
C ALA A 140 -5.62 -17.94 -16.64
N ALA A 141 -5.56 -16.61 -16.48
CA ALA A 141 -6.61 -15.72 -16.95
C ALA A 141 -6.86 -15.84 -18.46
N LEU A 142 -5.84 -16.20 -19.27
CA LEU A 142 -6.00 -16.48 -20.70
C LEU A 142 -6.94 -17.68 -20.94
N ALA A 143 -6.71 -18.79 -20.23
CA ALA A 143 -7.50 -20.00 -20.36
C ALA A 143 -8.90 -19.83 -19.76
N VAL A 144 -9.03 -19.14 -18.62
CA VAL A 144 -10.33 -18.86 -17.98
C VAL A 144 -11.21 -17.99 -18.88
N ALA A 145 -10.67 -16.90 -19.42
CA ALA A 145 -11.41 -16.02 -20.33
C ALA A 145 -11.87 -16.78 -21.59
N TYR A 146 -11.02 -17.63 -22.16
CA TYR A 146 -11.40 -18.50 -23.27
C TYR A 146 -12.53 -19.46 -22.90
N TYR A 147 -12.42 -20.17 -21.78
CA TYR A 147 -13.44 -21.11 -21.33
C TYR A 147 -14.81 -20.43 -21.18
N LEU A 148 -14.87 -19.28 -20.52
CA LEU A 148 -16.13 -18.57 -20.29
C LEU A 148 -16.74 -18.01 -21.59
N ALA A 149 -15.90 -17.60 -22.54
CA ALA A 149 -16.34 -17.08 -23.84
C ALA A 149 -16.77 -18.18 -24.82
N ALA A 150 -16.03 -19.31 -24.85
CA ALA A 150 -16.13 -20.30 -25.92
C ALA A 150 -16.92 -21.56 -25.54
N ALA A 151 -16.92 -21.99 -24.28
CA ALA A 151 -17.57 -23.24 -23.89
C ALA A 151 -19.08 -23.21 -24.19
N GLN A 152 -19.62 -24.35 -24.60
CA GLN A 152 -21.02 -24.53 -24.96
C GLN A 152 -21.70 -25.58 -24.07
N GLY A 153 -23.02 -25.49 -23.97
CA GLY A 153 -23.86 -26.45 -23.25
C GLY A 153 -24.49 -25.90 -21.98
N GLN A 154 -25.44 -26.66 -21.44
CA GLN A 154 -26.31 -26.23 -20.35
C GLN A 154 -25.55 -25.75 -19.10
N LYS A 155 -24.44 -26.40 -18.73
CA LYS A 155 -23.68 -26.04 -17.52
C LYS A 155 -23.15 -24.60 -17.56
N ILE A 156 -22.56 -24.19 -18.69
CA ILE A 156 -21.97 -22.85 -18.85
C ILE A 156 -23.06 -21.80 -19.08
N GLU A 157 -24.13 -22.13 -19.80
CA GLU A 157 -25.28 -21.24 -20.00
C GLU A 157 -25.98 -20.93 -18.67
N GLU A 158 -26.23 -21.95 -17.85
CA GLU A 158 -26.78 -21.75 -16.50
C GLU A 158 -25.86 -20.92 -15.61
N LEU A 159 -24.54 -21.14 -15.68
CA LEU A 159 -23.58 -20.33 -14.92
C LEU A 159 -23.66 -18.85 -15.33
N LEU A 160 -23.59 -18.57 -16.64
CA LEU A 160 -23.54 -17.20 -17.16
C LEU A 160 -24.89 -16.47 -17.07
N ASN A 161 -26.02 -17.19 -17.14
CA ASN A 161 -27.34 -16.60 -16.90
C ASN A 161 -27.53 -16.17 -15.44
N ASN A 162 -26.86 -16.84 -14.52
CA ASN A 162 -27.04 -16.64 -13.08
C ASN A 162 -25.85 -15.92 -12.42
N SER A 163 -24.90 -15.40 -13.19
CA SER A 163 -23.74 -14.66 -12.66
C SER A 163 -23.33 -13.48 -13.55
N VAL A 164 -22.75 -12.46 -12.91
CA VAL A 164 -21.99 -11.39 -13.56
C VAL A 164 -20.56 -11.48 -13.05
N ILE A 165 -19.63 -11.86 -13.94
CA ILE A 165 -18.22 -12.05 -13.58
C ILE A 165 -17.45 -10.79 -13.96
N LEU A 166 -16.88 -10.12 -12.97
CA LEU A 166 -15.95 -9.01 -13.13
C LEU A 166 -14.53 -9.57 -13.13
N PHE A 167 -13.92 -9.61 -14.30
CA PHE A 167 -12.69 -10.33 -14.55
C PHE A 167 -11.53 -9.37 -14.78
N ASP A 168 -10.60 -9.31 -13.82
CA ASP A 168 -9.44 -8.43 -13.81
C ASP A 168 -8.16 -9.25 -14.03
N PRO A 169 -7.70 -9.38 -15.29
CA PRO A 169 -6.70 -10.37 -15.67
C PRO A 169 -5.30 -10.07 -15.15
N ALA A 170 -5.03 -8.83 -14.70
CA ALA A 170 -3.75 -8.43 -14.12
C ALA A 170 -3.93 -7.18 -13.25
N MET A 171 -3.91 -7.36 -11.93
CA MET A 171 -4.04 -6.26 -10.97
C MET A 171 -2.75 -5.44 -10.85
N ASN A 172 -1.60 -5.98 -11.26
CA ASN A 172 -0.32 -5.28 -11.34
C ASN A 172 0.33 -5.35 -12.73
N PRO A 173 -0.12 -4.51 -13.68
CA PRO A 173 0.44 -4.47 -15.03
C PRO A 173 1.94 -4.19 -15.09
N ASP A 174 2.44 -3.23 -14.29
CA ASP A 174 3.83 -2.79 -14.33
C ASP A 174 4.77 -3.89 -13.81
N GLY A 175 4.38 -4.52 -12.69
CA GLY A 175 5.11 -5.65 -12.12
C GLY A 175 5.09 -6.88 -13.03
N LEU A 176 3.93 -7.21 -13.60
CA LEU A 176 3.77 -8.38 -14.49
C LEU A 176 4.64 -8.23 -15.73
N GLN A 177 4.66 -7.04 -16.35
CA GLN A 177 5.51 -6.77 -17.50
C GLN A 177 7.00 -6.96 -17.15
N ARG A 178 7.44 -6.40 -16.02
CA ARG A 178 8.84 -6.48 -15.56
C ARG A 178 9.26 -7.92 -15.34
N PHE A 179 8.41 -8.71 -14.68
CA PHE A 179 8.67 -10.11 -14.39
C PHE A 179 8.71 -10.97 -15.65
N ALA A 180 7.65 -10.89 -16.48
CA ALA A 180 7.57 -11.67 -17.72
C ALA A 180 8.77 -11.40 -18.63
N TYR A 181 9.21 -10.13 -18.73
CA TYR A 181 10.42 -9.80 -19.49
C TYR A 181 11.68 -10.47 -18.91
N TRP A 182 11.89 -10.40 -17.58
CA TRP A 182 13.04 -11.05 -16.93
C TRP A 182 13.05 -12.55 -17.20
N THR A 183 11.94 -13.22 -16.90
CA THR A 183 11.82 -14.68 -17.02
C THR A 183 11.97 -15.15 -18.47
N ASN A 184 11.30 -14.49 -19.42
CA ASN A 184 11.37 -14.87 -20.82
C ASN A 184 12.76 -14.66 -21.44
N THR A 185 13.48 -13.59 -21.06
CA THR A 185 14.85 -13.35 -21.58
C THR A 185 15.90 -14.32 -21.02
N ASN A 186 15.57 -15.04 -19.95
CA ASN A 186 16.40 -16.08 -19.37
C ASN A 186 16.01 -17.50 -19.81
N LYS A 187 14.87 -17.67 -20.48
CA LYS A 187 14.39 -18.99 -20.89
C LYS A 187 15.32 -19.64 -21.92
N ALA A 188 15.70 -20.88 -21.66
CA ALA A 188 16.40 -21.74 -22.62
C ALA A 188 15.42 -22.66 -23.38
N ASN A 189 15.84 -23.19 -24.53
CA ASN A 189 15.07 -24.23 -25.24
C ASN A 189 14.99 -25.52 -24.43
N ASN A 190 16.10 -25.89 -23.78
CA ASN A 190 16.14 -26.97 -22.80
C ASN A 190 15.88 -26.37 -21.43
N ILE A 191 14.66 -26.56 -20.90
CA ILE A 191 14.27 -26.01 -19.60
C ILE A 191 15.15 -26.60 -18.51
N ASN A 192 15.84 -25.74 -17.75
CA ASN A 192 16.69 -26.11 -16.63
C ASN A 192 15.94 -25.90 -15.30
N PRO A 193 15.58 -26.97 -14.57
CA PRO A 193 14.82 -26.83 -13.34
C PRO A 193 15.69 -26.51 -12.12
N ASP A 194 17.02 -26.47 -12.24
CA ASP A 194 17.92 -26.15 -11.13
C ASP A 194 17.57 -24.77 -10.54
N PRO A 195 17.21 -24.67 -9.24
CA PRO A 195 16.77 -23.43 -8.62
C PRO A 195 17.85 -22.34 -8.55
N ASN A 196 19.11 -22.66 -8.87
CA ASN A 196 20.21 -21.69 -8.98
C ASN A 196 20.30 -21.02 -10.37
N ASP A 197 19.47 -21.42 -11.34
CA ASP A 197 19.43 -20.79 -12.66
C ASP A 197 19.08 -19.29 -12.56
N ARG A 198 19.62 -18.49 -13.48
CA ARG A 198 19.44 -17.03 -13.51
C ARG A 198 17.98 -16.62 -13.60
N GLU A 199 17.13 -17.46 -14.21
CA GLU A 199 15.69 -17.23 -14.34
C GLU A 199 15.01 -16.92 -12.99
N TYR A 200 15.42 -17.57 -11.90
CA TYR A 200 14.76 -17.48 -10.58
C TYR A 200 15.23 -16.31 -9.71
N HIS A 201 16.29 -15.60 -10.14
CA HIS A 201 16.97 -14.56 -9.38
C HIS A 201 16.78 -13.17 -10.01
N GLU A 202 15.55 -12.64 -9.93
CA GLU A 202 15.17 -11.32 -10.47
C GLU A 202 16.16 -10.20 -10.11
N VAL A 203 16.44 -9.33 -11.08
CA VAL A 203 17.16 -8.09 -10.83
C VAL A 203 16.37 -7.17 -9.88
N TRP A 204 17.10 -6.41 -9.06
CA TRP A 204 16.48 -5.39 -8.22
C TRP A 204 16.01 -4.21 -9.09
N PRO A 205 14.79 -3.68 -8.89
CA PRO A 205 13.71 -4.20 -8.06
C PRO A 205 12.92 -5.28 -8.82
N GLY A 206 12.53 -6.35 -8.13
CA GLY A 206 11.74 -7.43 -8.74
C GLY A 206 10.32 -7.00 -9.16
N GLY A 207 9.62 -7.89 -9.87
CA GLY A 207 8.28 -7.69 -10.43
C GLY A 207 7.12 -7.72 -9.43
N ARG A 208 7.37 -8.00 -8.14
CA ARG A 208 6.32 -8.02 -7.10
C ARG A 208 5.49 -6.74 -7.02
N THR A 209 6.12 -5.60 -7.29
CA THR A 209 5.59 -4.27 -6.97
C THR A 209 5.26 -3.46 -8.21
N ASN A 210 4.51 -2.36 -8.07
CA ASN A 210 4.22 -1.45 -9.18
C ASN A 210 5.44 -0.57 -9.56
N HIS A 211 5.20 0.48 -10.34
CA HIS A 211 6.24 1.45 -10.75
C HIS A 211 7.05 2.04 -9.57
N TYR A 212 6.36 2.53 -8.54
CA TYR A 212 6.99 3.13 -7.36
C TYR A 212 7.39 2.11 -6.29
N TRP A 213 7.42 0.83 -6.63
CA TRP A 213 7.81 -0.28 -5.76
C TRP A 213 6.90 -0.47 -4.53
N PHE A 214 5.62 -0.14 -4.67
CA PHE A 214 4.62 -0.43 -3.66
C PHE A 214 4.07 -1.84 -3.82
N ASP A 215 3.83 -2.49 -2.67
CA ASP A 215 2.98 -3.66 -2.57
C ASP A 215 1.50 -3.22 -2.65
N MET A 216 0.85 -3.54 -3.77
CA MET A 216 -0.52 -3.12 -4.03
C MET A 216 -1.56 -3.93 -3.27
N ASN A 217 -1.18 -5.09 -2.70
CA ASN A 217 -2.04 -5.86 -1.80
C ASN A 217 -2.01 -5.34 -0.36
N ARG A 218 -1.62 -4.09 -0.17
CA ARG A 218 -1.74 -3.34 1.09
C ARG A 218 -2.50 -2.02 0.92
N ASP A 219 -2.94 -1.72 -0.31
CA ASP A 219 -3.49 -0.42 -0.69
C ASP A 219 -5.01 -0.45 -0.97
N TRP A 220 -5.73 -1.49 -0.53
CA TRP A 220 -7.19 -1.58 -0.68
C TRP A 220 -7.95 -0.60 0.21
N LEU A 221 -7.45 -0.34 1.43
CA LEU A 221 -8.06 0.58 2.40
C LEU A 221 -7.45 2.01 2.31
N PRO A 222 -6.13 2.17 2.11
CA PRO A 222 -5.55 3.50 1.94
C PRO A 222 -5.78 4.11 0.54
N VAL A 223 -5.82 3.31 -0.53
CA VAL A 223 -6.15 3.71 -1.91
C VAL A 223 -5.29 4.87 -2.42
N GLN A 224 -3.99 4.78 -2.24
CA GLN A 224 -3.04 5.83 -2.63
C GLN A 224 -2.69 5.76 -4.12
N LEU A 225 -2.62 4.56 -4.69
CA LEU A 225 -2.09 4.29 -6.03
C LEU A 225 -3.19 4.32 -7.11
N PRO A 226 -2.89 4.70 -8.37
CA PRO A 226 -3.88 4.76 -9.45
C PRO A 226 -4.55 3.40 -9.72
N GLU A 227 -3.81 2.31 -9.65
CA GLU A 227 -4.31 0.94 -9.82
C GLU A 227 -5.35 0.60 -8.76
N SER A 228 -5.06 0.92 -7.49
CA SER A 228 -5.98 0.76 -6.37
C SER A 228 -7.22 1.65 -6.51
N ARG A 229 -7.07 2.90 -6.96
CA ARG A 229 -8.20 3.82 -7.20
C ARG A 229 -9.18 3.25 -8.22
N ALA A 230 -8.68 2.72 -9.35
CA ALA A 230 -9.51 2.09 -10.38
C ALA A 230 -10.26 0.87 -9.85
N ARG A 231 -9.57 0.01 -9.10
CA ARG A 231 -10.12 -1.20 -8.50
C ARG A 231 -11.14 -0.93 -7.40
N VAL A 232 -10.87 -0.01 -6.48
CA VAL A 232 -11.82 0.35 -5.41
C VAL A 232 -13.05 1.04 -5.99
N LYS A 233 -12.91 1.86 -7.05
CA LYS A 233 -14.05 2.39 -7.80
C LYS A 233 -14.90 1.27 -8.41
N THR A 234 -14.27 0.24 -8.98
CA THR A 234 -14.95 -0.95 -9.51
C THR A 234 -15.67 -1.71 -8.39
N PHE A 235 -14.98 -1.94 -7.28
CA PHE A 235 -15.54 -2.61 -6.11
C PHE A 235 -16.79 -1.91 -5.61
N HIS A 236 -16.81 -0.58 -5.45
CA HIS A 236 -18.01 0.12 -4.99
C HIS A 236 -19.10 0.26 -6.06
N LYS A 237 -18.74 0.29 -7.36
CA LYS A 237 -19.70 0.31 -8.48
C LYS A 237 -20.58 -0.94 -8.49
N TRP A 238 -20.00 -2.08 -8.11
CA TRP A 238 -20.61 -3.41 -8.22
C TRP A 238 -20.91 -4.10 -6.90
N LEU A 239 -20.12 -3.82 -5.87
CA LEU A 239 -20.17 -4.41 -4.54
C LEU A 239 -20.27 -5.95 -4.62
N PRO A 240 -19.23 -6.62 -5.16
CA PRO A 240 -19.32 -8.03 -5.54
C PRO A 240 -19.67 -8.92 -4.34
N ASN A 241 -20.31 -10.05 -4.58
CA ASN A 241 -20.62 -11.02 -3.53
C ASN A 241 -19.37 -11.81 -3.11
N ILE A 242 -18.55 -12.21 -4.09
CA ILE A 242 -17.27 -12.89 -3.90
C ILE A 242 -16.18 -12.10 -4.61
N LEU A 243 -15.01 -11.96 -3.97
CA LEU A 243 -13.81 -11.41 -4.58
C LEU A 243 -12.64 -12.37 -4.38
N THR A 244 -12.00 -12.80 -5.47
CA THR A 244 -10.80 -13.62 -5.42
C THR A 244 -9.55 -12.78 -5.65
N ASP A 245 -8.49 -13.13 -4.93
CA ASP A 245 -7.17 -12.52 -4.97
C ASP A 245 -6.18 -13.67 -5.25
N HIS A 246 -5.76 -13.83 -6.50
CA HIS A 246 -4.88 -14.93 -6.92
C HIS A 246 -3.39 -14.54 -6.76
N HIS A 247 -2.69 -15.26 -5.89
CA HIS A 247 -1.28 -15.07 -5.50
C HIS A 247 -0.46 -16.34 -5.73
N GLU A 248 0.84 -16.21 -5.49
CA GLU A 248 1.78 -17.30 -5.33
C GLU A 248 2.67 -17.13 -4.09
N MET A 249 3.13 -18.26 -3.56
CA MET A 249 4.06 -18.36 -2.45
C MET A 249 5.32 -19.16 -2.83
N GLY A 250 6.18 -19.48 -1.86
CA GLY A 250 7.47 -20.14 -2.16
C GLY A 250 7.34 -21.44 -2.95
N THR A 251 8.36 -21.77 -3.75
CA THR A 251 8.39 -22.95 -4.64
C THR A 251 8.08 -24.27 -3.91
N ASN A 252 8.54 -24.43 -2.67
CA ASN A 252 8.35 -25.66 -1.89
C ASN A 252 6.97 -25.77 -1.23
N SER A 253 6.10 -24.79 -1.40
CA SER A 253 4.74 -24.83 -0.89
C SER A 253 3.79 -25.54 -1.88
N THR A 254 2.61 -25.93 -1.38
CA THR A 254 1.54 -26.52 -2.19
C THR A 254 0.51 -25.45 -2.58
N PHE A 255 -0.79 -25.76 -2.68
CA PHE A 255 -1.83 -24.75 -2.90
C PHE A 255 -2.56 -24.38 -1.60
N PHE A 256 -2.78 -23.10 -1.34
CA PHE A 256 -3.63 -22.63 -0.24
C PHE A 256 -4.85 -21.90 -0.77
N PHE A 257 -5.99 -22.12 -0.11
CA PHE A 257 -7.20 -21.33 -0.27
C PHE A 257 -7.80 -20.95 1.08
N GLN A 258 -8.42 -19.76 1.13
CA GLN A 258 -9.16 -19.25 2.28
C GLN A 258 -10.29 -20.24 2.69
N PRO A 259 -10.62 -20.40 3.99
CA PRO A 259 -10.28 -19.56 5.14
C PRO A 259 -8.84 -19.68 5.65
N GLY A 260 -8.31 -18.58 6.17
CA GLY A 260 -7.04 -18.53 6.90
C GLY A 260 -7.23 -18.92 8.36
N ILE A 261 -6.25 -18.59 9.21
CA ILE A 261 -6.26 -19.01 10.62
C ILE A 261 -7.44 -18.37 11.39
N PRO A 262 -8.41 -19.15 11.90
CA PRO A 262 -9.64 -18.62 12.49
C PRO A 262 -9.46 -17.72 13.73
N SER A 263 -8.36 -17.88 14.48
CA SER A 263 -8.04 -17.01 15.61
C SER A 263 -7.59 -15.60 15.20
N ARG A 264 -7.23 -15.41 13.93
CA ARG A 264 -6.60 -14.19 13.39
C ARG A 264 -7.52 -13.42 12.45
N THR A 265 -8.83 -13.66 12.54
CA THR A 265 -9.85 -12.86 11.85
C THR A 265 -10.11 -11.56 12.60
N ASN A 266 -10.27 -10.46 11.87
CA ASN A 266 -10.66 -9.18 12.45
C ASN A 266 -12.06 -9.29 13.10
N PRO A 267 -12.25 -8.87 14.36
CA PRO A 267 -13.56 -8.97 15.02
C PRO A 267 -14.67 -8.09 14.42
N LEU A 268 -14.33 -7.19 13.48
CA LEU A 268 -15.34 -6.48 12.68
C LEU A 268 -15.83 -7.31 11.48
N THR A 269 -15.25 -8.47 11.18
CA THR A 269 -15.77 -9.44 10.20
C THR A 269 -16.84 -10.32 10.87
N PRO A 270 -18.06 -10.42 10.31
CA PRO A 270 -19.10 -11.29 10.86
C PRO A 270 -18.70 -12.77 10.82
N LYS A 271 -19.10 -13.56 11.82
CA LYS A 271 -18.85 -15.00 11.85
C LYS A 271 -19.38 -15.74 10.61
N MET A 272 -20.58 -15.37 10.15
CA MET A 272 -21.21 -15.94 8.95
C MET A 272 -20.36 -15.77 7.68
N ASN A 273 -19.54 -14.72 7.58
CA ASN A 273 -18.59 -14.56 6.47
C ASN A 273 -17.64 -15.77 6.41
N GLN A 274 -16.99 -16.10 7.53
CA GLN A 274 -16.03 -17.19 7.62
C GLN A 274 -16.69 -18.57 7.48
N GLU A 275 -17.93 -18.72 7.94
CA GLU A 275 -18.72 -19.95 7.73
C GLU A 275 -19.01 -20.17 6.23
N LEU A 276 -19.36 -19.12 5.49
CA LEU A 276 -19.55 -19.19 4.03
C LEU A 276 -18.22 -19.42 3.31
N THR A 277 -17.12 -18.78 3.72
CA THR A 277 -15.79 -19.02 3.17
C THR A 277 -15.37 -20.48 3.33
N LYS A 278 -15.61 -21.07 4.51
CA LYS A 278 -15.35 -22.49 4.77
C LYS A 278 -16.19 -23.42 3.88
N GLU A 279 -17.44 -23.05 3.62
CA GLU A 279 -18.29 -23.82 2.70
C GLU A 279 -17.80 -23.71 1.24
N ILE A 280 -17.40 -22.52 0.79
CA ILE A 280 -16.78 -22.31 -0.53
C ILE A 280 -15.49 -23.15 -0.65
N ALA A 281 -14.69 -23.24 0.41
CA ALA A 281 -13.47 -24.03 0.43
C ALA A 281 -13.70 -25.52 0.10
N THR A 282 -14.89 -26.07 0.35
CA THR A 282 -15.23 -27.46 -0.02
C THR A 282 -15.33 -27.67 -1.54
N TYR A 283 -15.69 -26.63 -2.30
CA TYR A 283 -15.67 -26.67 -3.76
C TYR A 283 -14.24 -26.64 -4.30
N HIS A 284 -13.37 -25.84 -3.67
CA HIS A 284 -11.94 -25.82 -4.01
C HIS A 284 -11.30 -27.19 -3.76
N ALA A 285 -11.49 -27.74 -2.56
CA ALA A 285 -11.03 -29.08 -2.19
C ALA A 285 -11.44 -30.13 -3.23
N LYS A 286 -12.74 -30.24 -3.54
CA LYS A 286 -13.27 -31.18 -4.54
C LYS A 286 -12.63 -30.99 -5.93
N ALA A 287 -12.38 -29.75 -6.33
CA ALA A 287 -11.78 -29.46 -7.63
C ALA A 287 -10.29 -29.84 -7.67
N PHE A 288 -9.55 -29.61 -6.58
CA PHE A 288 -8.15 -30.00 -6.46
C PHE A 288 -7.96 -31.51 -6.32
N ASP A 289 -8.83 -32.20 -5.56
CA ASP A 289 -8.89 -33.66 -5.45
C ASP A 289 -9.01 -34.31 -6.84
N LYS A 290 -9.88 -33.76 -7.69
CA LYS A 290 -10.11 -34.25 -9.05
C LYS A 290 -8.86 -34.20 -9.93
N ILE A 291 -7.96 -33.25 -9.70
CA ILE A 291 -6.70 -33.10 -10.47
C ILE A 291 -5.47 -33.60 -9.72
N GLY A 292 -5.64 -34.15 -8.51
CA GLY A 292 -4.57 -34.72 -7.68
C GLY A 292 -3.56 -33.69 -7.16
N SER A 293 -3.93 -32.41 -7.08
CA SER A 293 -3.02 -31.38 -6.55
C SER A 293 -3.18 -31.23 -5.05
N THR A 294 -2.07 -31.18 -4.33
CA THR A 294 -2.07 -31.04 -2.87
C THR A 294 -2.43 -29.62 -2.47
N TYR A 295 -3.20 -29.50 -1.38
CA TYR A 295 -3.66 -28.22 -0.88
C TYR A 295 -3.81 -28.22 0.63
N TYR A 296 -4.00 -27.03 1.20
CA TYR A 296 -4.31 -26.82 2.62
C TYR A 296 -5.13 -25.54 2.85
N SER A 297 -5.75 -25.41 4.02
CA SER A 297 -6.65 -24.31 4.41
C SER A 297 -6.68 -24.20 5.95
N GLU A 298 -7.11 -23.07 6.50
CA GLU A 298 -7.22 -22.78 7.95
C GLU A 298 -5.88 -22.72 8.72
N GLU A 299 -4.76 -23.06 8.09
CA GLU A 299 -3.46 -23.26 8.75
C GLU A 299 -2.45 -22.13 8.49
N SER A 300 -2.75 -21.19 7.58
CA SER A 300 -1.86 -20.07 7.23
C SER A 300 -2.62 -18.77 6.97
N PHE A 301 -1.84 -17.68 6.90
CA PHE A 301 -2.32 -16.32 6.68
C PHE A 301 -3.33 -15.83 7.75
N ASP A 302 -3.65 -14.55 7.73
CA ASP A 302 -4.65 -13.96 8.62
C ASP A 302 -5.73 -13.20 7.84
N ASP A 303 -6.88 -12.99 8.48
CA ASP A 303 -7.94 -12.10 8.00
C ASP A 303 -8.07 -10.86 8.88
N PHE A 304 -6.93 -10.28 9.26
CA PHE A 304 -6.91 -9.20 10.24
C PHE A 304 -6.90 -7.80 9.61
N TYR A 305 -5.93 -7.52 8.73
CA TYR A 305 -5.76 -6.19 8.13
C TYR A 305 -6.63 -6.03 6.88
N TYR A 306 -7.52 -5.03 6.86
CA TYR A 306 -8.41 -4.72 5.73
C TYR A 306 -7.74 -4.03 4.53
N GLY A 307 -6.41 -3.91 4.50
CA GLY A 307 -5.70 -3.38 3.33
C GLY A 307 -5.44 -4.40 2.22
N LYS A 308 -5.94 -5.64 2.35
CA LYS A 308 -5.70 -6.78 1.44
C LYS A 308 -6.97 -7.16 0.68
N GLY A 309 -6.81 -7.82 -0.46
CA GLY A 309 -7.93 -8.27 -1.31
C GLY A 309 -8.74 -9.38 -0.67
N SER A 310 -8.10 -10.19 0.16
CA SER A 310 -8.76 -11.26 0.90
C SER A 310 -9.62 -10.79 2.07
N THR A 311 -9.45 -9.55 2.55
CA THR A 311 -10.11 -9.07 3.79
C THR A 311 -10.96 -7.82 3.59
N PHE A 312 -10.54 -6.90 2.71
CA PHE A 312 -11.32 -5.71 2.39
C PHE A 312 -12.78 -6.02 1.95
N PRO A 313 -13.06 -7.09 1.20
CA PRO A 313 -14.43 -7.48 0.87
C PRO A 313 -15.29 -7.77 2.11
N ASP A 314 -14.72 -8.42 3.13
CA ASP A 314 -15.45 -8.91 4.31
C ASP A 314 -16.08 -7.79 5.14
N ILE A 315 -15.42 -6.65 5.24
CA ILE A 315 -15.95 -5.47 5.94
C ILE A 315 -17.01 -4.71 5.12
N ASN A 316 -17.25 -5.12 3.87
CA ASN A 316 -18.25 -4.57 2.96
C ASN A 316 -19.39 -5.56 2.63
N GLY A 317 -19.53 -6.65 3.39
CA GLY A 317 -20.57 -7.66 3.17
C GLY A 317 -20.35 -8.53 1.94
N SER A 318 -19.11 -8.59 1.48
CA SER A 318 -18.63 -9.50 0.43
C SER A 318 -17.79 -10.61 1.07
N ILE A 319 -17.40 -11.63 0.32
CA ILE A 319 -16.49 -12.69 0.77
C ILE A 319 -15.18 -12.56 0.01
N GLY A 320 -14.09 -12.30 0.72
CA GLY A 320 -12.74 -12.30 0.14
C GLY A 320 -12.10 -13.69 0.19
N ILE A 321 -11.44 -14.09 -0.90
CA ILE A 321 -10.75 -15.37 -1.00
C ILE A 321 -9.33 -15.14 -1.49
N LEU A 322 -8.36 -15.48 -0.64
CA LEU A 322 -6.96 -15.59 -1.02
C LEU A 322 -6.70 -16.97 -1.64
N PHE A 323 -5.99 -16.99 -2.76
CA PHE A 323 -5.36 -18.19 -3.29
C PHE A 323 -3.86 -18.00 -3.32
N GLU A 324 -3.10 -19.00 -2.86
CA GLU A 324 -1.63 -18.97 -2.87
C GLU A 324 -1.14 -20.27 -3.51
N GLN A 325 -0.59 -20.18 -4.72
CA GLN A 325 0.00 -21.30 -5.44
C GLN A 325 1.51 -21.37 -5.15
N GLY A 326 2.07 -22.54 -4.88
CA GLY A 326 3.53 -22.72 -4.89
C GLY A 326 4.12 -22.21 -6.22
N SER A 327 5.05 -21.25 -6.15
CA SER A 327 5.52 -20.53 -7.33
C SER A 327 6.51 -21.36 -8.13
N SER A 328 6.23 -21.63 -9.41
CA SER A 328 7.28 -22.11 -10.32
C SER A 328 8.34 -21.03 -10.59
N ARG A 329 7.98 -19.74 -10.37
CA ARG A 329 8.69 -18.52 -10.76
C ARG A 329 8.96 -18.47 -12.27
N GLY A 330 9.84 -19.33 -12.73
CA GLY A 330 10.16 -19.53 -14.13
C GLY A 330 9.27 -20.56 -14.82
N HIS A 331 9.83 -21.25 -15.80
CA HIS A 331 9.13 -22.23 -16.64
C HIS A 331 9.04 -23.62 -16.00
N ALA A 332 10.02 -24.05 -15.21
CA ALA A 332 9.93 -25.22 -14.33
C ALA A 332 11.04 -25.21 -13.29
N GLN A 333 10.78 -25.51 -12.02
CA GLN A 333 11.79 -25.46 -10.95
C GLN A 333 11.75 -26.75 -10.11
N GLU A 334 12.90 -27.26 -9.67
CA GLU A 334 12.96 -28.31 -8.68
C GLU A 334 12.37 -27.82 -7.34
N SER A 335 11.57 -28.67 -6.71
CA SER A 335 10.98 -28.41 -5.40
C SER A 335 11.03 -29.67 -4.54
N GLU A 336 10.79 -29.52 -3.24
CA GLU A 336 10.62 -30.65 -2.31
C GLU A 336 9.48 -31.60 -2.72
N ASN A 337 8.53 -31.13 -3.55
CA ASN A 337 7.38 -31.88 -4.05
C ASN A 337 7.59 -32.40 -5.49
N GLY A 338 8.81 -32.38 -6.01
CA GLY A 338 9.15 -32.72 -7.40
C GLY A 338 9.25 -31.49 -8.31
N ILE A 339 9.42 -31.71 -9.62
CA ILE A 339 9.56 -30.62 -10.60
C ILE A 339 8.23 -29.88 -10.75
N LEU A 340 8.23 -28.61 -10.34
CA LEU A 340 7.08 -27.72 -10.41
C LEU A 340 7.10 -26.93 -11.72
N THR A 341 6.24 -27.30 -12.66
CA THR A 341 6.19 -26.67 -13.99
C THR A 341 5.23 -25.48 -14.02
N PHE A 342 5.50 -24.50 -14.86
CA PHE A 342 4.64 -23.35 -15.04
C PHE A 342 3.24 -23.70 -15.58
N PRO A 343 3.09 -24.64 -16.54
CA PRO A 343 1.77 -25.18 -16.88
C PRO A 343 1.01 -25.78 -15.70
N PHE A 344 1.68 -26.47 -14.77
CA PHE A 344 1.03 -27.02 -13.58
C PHE A 344 0.48 -25.91 -12.67
N THR A 345 1.27 -24.87 -12.39
CA THR A 345 0.84 -23.75 -11.54
C THR A 345 -0.33 -22.98 -12.18
N ILE A 346 -0.31 -22.81 -13.50
CA ILE A 346 -1.44 -22.23 -14.28
C ILE A 346 -2.70 -23.09 -14.14
N ARG A 347 -2.59 -24.42 -14.26
CA ARG A 347 -3.75 -25.33 -14.15
C ARG A 347 -4.42 -25.24 -12.79
N ASN A 348 -3.64 -25.07 -11.73
CA ASN A 348 -4.18 -24.93 -10.38
C ASN A 348 -4.93 -23.60 -10.21
N GLN A 349 -4.38 -22.49 -10.73
CA GLN A 349 -5.07 -21.20 -10.71
C GLN A 349 -6.37 -21.22 -11.54
N PHE A 350 -6.35 -21.87 -12.71
CA PHE A 350 -7.55 -22.10 -13.52
C PHE A 350 -8.61 -22.93 -12.75
N THR A 351 -8.18 -23.97 -12.06
CA THR A 351 -9.04 -24.84 -11.23
C THR A 351 -9.67 -24.07 -10.08
N ALA A 352 -8.90 -23.23 -9.38
CA ALA A 352 -9.41 -22.33 -8.35
C ALA A 352 -10.46 -21.35 -8.90
N ALA A 353 -10.17 -20.72 -10.04
CA ALA A 353 -11.09 -19.78 -10.68
C ALA A 353 -12.44 -20.42 -11.05
N LEU A 354 -12.43 -21.65 -11.60
CA LEU A 354 -13.67 -22.35 -11.95
C LEU A 354 -14.43 -22.87 -10.73
N SER A 355 -13.73 -23.38 -9.70
CA SER A 355 -14.37 -23.85 -8.48
C SER A 355 -15.02 -22.71 -7.68
N THR A 356 -14.48 -21.49 -7.73
CA THR A 356 -15.18 -20.29 -7.23
C THR A 356 -16.51 -20.08 -7.95
N LEU A 357 -16.54 -20.23 -9.28
CA LEU A 357 -17.77 -20.03 -10.06
C LEU A 357 -18.79 -21.14 -9.80
N GLU A 358 -18.34 -22.38 -9.59
CA GLU A 358 -19.19 -23.49 -9.16
C GLU A 358 -19.82 -23.19 -7.79
N ALA A 359 -19.02 -22.75 -6.81
CA ALA A 359 -19.51 -22.35 -5.50
C ALA A 359 -20.50 -21.17 -5.60
N ALA A 360 -20.15 -20.13 -6.38
CA ALA A 360 -20.98 -18.96 -6.59
C ALA A 360 -22.37 -19.31 -7.15
N LYS A 361 -22.43 -20.21 -8.15
CA LYS A 361 -23.69 -20.70 -8.73
C LYS A 361 -24.52 -21.46 -7.69
N ASN A 362 -23.91 -22.43 -7.01
CA ASN A 362 -24.64 -23.34 -6.14
C ASN A 362 -25.04 -22.71 -4.80
N MET A 363 -24.28 -21.72 -4.32
CA MET A 363 -24.54 -21.00 -3.07
C MET A 363 -25.19 -19.63 -3.30
N ARG A 364 -25.59 -19.31 -4.55
CA ARG A 364 -26.07 -17.99 -4.99
C ARG A 364 -27.02 -17.32 -4.02
N ALA A 365 -28.17 -17.95 -3.76
CA ALA A 365 -29.22 -17.37 -2.92
C ALA A 365 -28.72 -17.12 -1.49
N LYS A 366 -27.93 -18.04 -0.93
CA LYS A 366 -27.36 -17.93 0.42
C LYS A 366 -26.40 -16.75 0.54
N ILE A 367 -25.50 -16.56 -0.43
CA ILE A 367 -24.51 -15.48 -0.42
C ILE A 367 -25.18 -14.11 -0.66
N LEU A 368 -26.16 -14.04 -1.56
CA LEU A 368 -26.95 -12.82 -1.78
C LEU A 368 -27.72 -12.42 -0.51
N GLN A 369 -28.35 -13.39 0.16
CA GLN A 369 -29.03 -13.16 1.43
C GLN A 369 -28.07 -12.69 2.52
N TYR A 370 -26.89 -13.30 2.63
CA TYR A 370 -25.85 -12.87 3.57
C TYR A 370 -25.47 -11.39 3.37
N GLN A 371 -25.29 -10.93 2.13
CA GLN A 371 -24.94 -9.53 1.89
C GLN A 371 -26.09 -8.58 2.28
N GLN A 372 -27.34 -8.95 1.98
CA GLN A 372 -28.51 -8.17 2.40
C GLN A 372 -28.60 -8.09 3.94
N ASP A 373 -28.41 -9.22 4.63
CA ASP A 373 -28.42 -9.33 6.09
C ASP A 373 -27.25 -8.56 6.73
N PHE A 374 -26.07 -8.58 6.12
CA PHE A 374 -24.92 -7.81 6.55
C PHE A 374 -25.29 -6.33 6.68
N TYR A 375 -25.89 -5.75 5.63
CA TYR A 375 -26.27 -4.34 5.64
C TYR A 375 -27.49 -4.06 6.51
N LYS A 376 -28.44 -5.01 6.63
CA LYS A 376 -29.56 -4.92 7.60
C LYS A 376 -29.04 -4.79 9.02
N ASN A 377 -28.15 -5.70 9.43
CA ASN A 377 -27.56 -5.72 10.76
C ASN A 377 -26.71 -4.47 11.00
N SER A 378 -25.94 -4.04 9.98
CA SER A 378 -25.20 -2.80 10.03
C SER A 378 -26.13 -1.60 10.27
N ARG A 379 -27.25 -1.48 9.54
CA ARG A 379 -28.23 -0.39 9.75
C ARG A 379 -28.75 -0.34 11.19
N GLY A 380 -28.96 -1.50 11.83
CA GLY A 380 -29.39 -1.58 13.23
C GLY A 380 -28.38 -1.04 14.24
N SER A 381 -27.08 -0.97 13.90
CA SER A 381 -26.02 -0.44 14.78
C SER A 381 -25.66 1.03 14.54
N LYS A 382 -26.45 1.76 13.74
CA LYS A 382 -26.24 3.18 13.46
C LYS A 382 -26.47 4.03 14.71
N THR A 383 -25.77 5.16 14.81
CA THR A 383 -25.98 6.15 15.86
C THR A 383 -26.20 7.54 15.25
N ASN A 384 -26.95 8.40 15.94
CA ASN A 384 -27.09 9.82 15.58
C ASN A 384 -25.87 10.66 16.01
N LYS A 385 -24.71 10.01 16.17
CA LYS A 385 -23.44 10.64 16.50
C LYS A 385 -22.58 10.78 15.26
N VAL A 386 -21.60 11.65 15.36
CA VAL A 386 -20.62 11.89 14.30
C VAL A 386 -19.20 11.74 14.81
N ILE A 387 -18.31 11.41 13.89
CA ILE A 387 -16.87 11.57 14.07
C ILE A 387 -16.48 12.92 13.46
N VAL A 388 -15.56 13.63 14.09
CA VAL A 388 -14.92 14.83 13.54
C VAL A 388 -13.43 14.61 13.50
N PHE A 389 -12.80 14.91 12.36
CA PHE A 389 -11.36 14.90 12.22
C PHE A 389 -10.87 16.19 11.56
N GLY A 390 -9.65 16.60 11.87
CA GLY A 390 -9.04 17.77 11.22
C GLY A 390 -7.74 18.22 11.85
N ASP A 391 -7.13 19.24 11.27
CA ASP A 391 -5.97 19.91 11.83
C ASP A 391 -6.12 21.41 11.63
N GLU A 392 -6.31 22.16 12.71
CA GLU A 392 -6.51 23.62 12.67
C GLU A 392 -5.39 24.41 11.96
N LYS A 393 -4.22 23.79 11.76
CA LYS A 393 -3.05 24.37 11.08
C LYS A 393 -2.72 23.67 9.75
N ASP A 394 -3.45 22.64 9.33
CA ASP A 394 -3.13 21.89 8.10
C ASP A 394 -4.40 21.36 7.41
N ALA A 395 -4.94 22.17 6.50
CA ALA A 395 -6.13 21.79 5.75
C ALA A 395 -5.81 20.71 4.71
N MET A 396 -4.62 20.73 4.12
CA MET A 396 -4.26 19.81 3.04
C MET A 396 -4.14 18.36 3.52
N LYS A 397 -3.50 18.14 4.68
CA LYS A 397 -3.42 16.81 5.30
C LYS A 397 -4.81 16.27 5.68
N THR A 398 -5.69 17.16 6.13
CA THR A 398 -7.10 16.83 6.41
C THR A 398 -7.85 16.45 5.13
N ASN A 399 -7.63 17.17 4.02
CA ASN A 399 -8.20 16.86 2.72
C ASN A 399 -7.74 15.49 2.20
N HIS A 400 -6.47 15.12 2.37
CA HIS A 400 -6.00 13.79 1.93
C HIS A 400 -6.70 12.64 2.67
N LEU A 401 -7.01 12.78 3.96
CA LEU A 401 -7.83 11.79 4.67
C LEU A 401 -9.26 11.77 4.12
N ALA A 402 -9.85 12.95 3.90
CA ALA A 402 -11.18 13.07 3.30
C ALA A 402 -11.26 12.45 1.90
N GLU A 403 -10.22 12.57 1.07
CA GLU A 403 -10.12 11.93 -0.25
C GLU A 403 -10.19 10.41 -0.14
N VAL A 404 -9.48 9.80 0.82
CA VAL A 404 -9.54 8.36 1.06
C VAL A 404 -10.95 7.95 1.44
N LEU A 405 -11.59 8.68 2.36
CA LEU A 405 -12.97 8.39 2.77
C LEU A 405 -13.96 8.50 1.59
N GLN A 406 -13.83 9.52 0.73
CA GLN A 406 -14.67 9.66 -0.47
C GLN A 406 -14.45 8.55 -1.49
N ARG A 407 -13.21 8.08 -1.69
CA ARG A 407 -12.92 6.91 -2.56
C ARG A 407 -13.66 5.66 -2.07
N HIS A 408 -13.93 5.57 -0.76
CA HIS A 408 -14.73 4.52 -0.14
C HIS A 408 -16.23 4.81 -0.03
N GLN A 409 -16.74 5.82 -0.72
CA GLN A 409 -18.16 6.23 -0.68
C GLN A 409 -18.65 6.53 0.75
N ILE A 410 -17.76 7.01 1.62
CA ILE A 410 -18.11 7.45 2.97
C ILE A 410 -18.63 8.88 2.87
N LYS A 411 -19.84 9.10 3.39
CA LYS A 411 -20.46 10.42 3.43
C LYS A 411 -19.69 11.34 4.38
N LEU A 412 -19.37 12.53 3.88
CA LEU A 412 -18.69 13.60 4.60
C LEU A 412 -19.57 14.85 4.62
N ARG A 413 -19.49 15.61 5.70
CA ARG A 413 -20.09 16.94 5.81
C ARG A 413 -19.04 17.95 6.23
N GLU A 414 -19.22 19.20 5.84
CA GLU A 414 -18.40 20.29 6.36
C GLU A 414 -18.61 20.45 7.86
N LEU A 415 -17.64 21.04 8.56
CA LEU A 415 -17.85 21.48 9.92
C LEU A 415 -18.67 22.78 9.92
N LYS A 416 -19.78 22.81 10.68
CA LYS A 416 -20.70 23.96 10.71
C LYS A 416 -20.04 25.22 11.28
N GLU A 417 -19.31 25.06 12.40
CA GLU A 417 -18.67 26.11 13.17
C GLU A 417 -17.49 25.54 13.97
N ASP A 418 -16.55 26.42 14.37
CA ASP A 418 -15.42 26.06 15.21
C ASP A 418 -15.90 25.53 16.57
N PHE A 419 -15.24 24.51 17.11
CA PHE A 419 -15.49 24.04 18.47
C PHE A 419 -14.27 23.34 19.07
N VAL A 420 -14.32 23.13 20.38
CA VAL A 420 -13.30 22.38 21.12
C VAL A 420 -13.93 21.12 21.71
N SER A 421 -13.24 19.99 21.59
CA SER A 421 -13.63 18.72 22.23
C SER A 421 -12.39 18.00 22.73
N LYS A 422 -12.43 17.54 23.99
CA LYS A 422 -11.32 16.83 24.65
C LYS A 422 -9.97 17.57 24.52
N GLY A 423 -9.99 18.91 24.62
CA GLY A 423 -8.80 19.76 24.50
C GLY A 423 -8.27 19.97 23.07
N LYS A 424 -8.96 19.46 22.04
CA LYS A 424 -8.60 19.63 20.63
C LYS A 424 -9.54 20.63 19.96
N ARG A 425 -8.98 21.58 19.22
CA ARG A 425 -9.73 22.60 18.47
C ARG A 425 -9.96 22.13 17.04
N PHE A 426 -11.23 22.13 16.63
CA PHE A 426 -11.67 21.83 15.27
C PHE A 426 -12.15 23.13 14.63
N LYS A 427 -11.57 23.46 13.48
CA LYS A 427 -11.78 24.73 12.78
C LYS A 427 -12.52 24.47 11.48
N LYS A 428 -13.54 25.30 11.18
CA LYS A 428 -14.27 25.26 9.91
C LYS A 428 -13.31 25.48 8.74
N GLY A 429 -13.46 24.68 7.68
CA GLY A 429 -12.55 24.64 6.53
C GLY A 429 -11.23 23.88 6.77
N TYR A 430 -11.00 23.41 7.99
CA TYR A 430 -9.83 22.63 8.41
C TYR A 430 -10.23 21.28 9.04
N SER A 431 -11.51 20.93 8.98
CA SER A 431 -12.08 19.76 9.65
C SER A 431 -13.32 19.28 8.90
N TYR A 432 -13.53 17.96 8.90
CA TYR A 432 -14.70 17.32 8.32
C TYR A 432 -15.45 16.51 9.37
N VAL A 433 -16.74 16.31 9.10
CA VAL A 433 -17.65 15.52 9.92
C VAL A 433 -18.08 14.26 9.16
N VAL A 434 -17.99 13.11 9.81
CA VAL A 434 -18.43 11.81 9.29
C VAL A 434 -19.67 11.36 10.06
N PRO A 435 -20.87 11.40 9.45
CA PRO A 435 -22.08 10.91 10.11
C PRO A 435 -22.03 9.39 10.31
N MET A 436 -22.33 8.87 11.51
CA MET A 436 -22.33 7.42 11.73
C MET A 436 -23.65 6.75 11.31
N ASN A 437 -24.67 7.52 10.93
CA ASN A 437 -25.95 7.04 10.42
C ASN A 437 -25.94 6.68 8.92
N GLN A 438 -24.82 6.21 8.38
CA GLN A 438 -24.62 5.89 6.96
C GLN A 438 -24.43 4.39 6.68
N LYS A 439 -24.51 3.97 5.41
CA LYS A 439 -24.36 2.57 4.98
C LYS A 439 -23.01 1.98 5.41
N ASN A 440 -21.92 2.71 5.19
CA ASN A 440 -20.54 2.22 5.36
C ASN A 440 -19.95 2.45 6.77
N HIS A 441 -20.75 2.60 7.83
CA HIS A 441 -20.21 2.93 9.15
C HIS A 441 -19.30 1.85 9.76
N ARG A 442 -19.46 0.56 9.40
CA ARG A 442 -18.51 -0.50 9.81
C ARG A 442 -17.12 -0.26 9.22
N LEU A 443 -17.05 0.16 7.96
CA LEU A 443 -15.81 0.55 7.31
C LEU A 443 -15.20 1.80 7.97
N VAL A 444 -16.03 2.81 8.29
CA VAL A 444 -15.59 3.98 9.08
C VAL A 444 -15.00 3.53 10.41
N LYS A 445 -15.68 2.64 11.15
CA LYS A 445 -15.17 2.08 12.40
C LYS A 445 -13.82 1.37 12.19
N ALA A 446 -13.67 0.58 11.13
CA ALA A 446 -12.41 -0.11 10.83
C ALA A 446 -11.26 0.86 10.52
N MET A 447 -11.52 2.01 9.87
CA MET A 447 -10.50 3.02 9.56
C MET A 447 -10.00 3.76 10.80
N PHE A 448 -10.87 3.98 11.79
CA PHE A 448 -10.56 4.71 13.02
C PHE A 448 -10.43 3.80 14.25
N ASP A 449 -10.44 2.47 14.09
CA ASP A 449 -10.36 1.50 15.20
C ASP A 449 -9.05 1.68 15.96
N VAL A 450 -9.14 1.73 17.29
CA VAL A 450 -8.00 1.72 18.20
C VAL A 450 -8.09 0.46 19.02
N ARG A 451 -7.07 -0.40 18.91
CA ARG A 451 -7.09 -1.73 19.51
C ARG A 451 -5.73 -2.10 20.07
N THR A 452 -5.72 -2.62 21.29
CA THR A 452 -4.51 -3.11 21.97
C THR A 452 -4.66 -4.53 22.49
N THR A 453 -5.85 -5.13 22.34
CA THR A 453 -6.18 -6.49 22.78
C THR A 453 -6.62 -7.34 21.59
N PHE A 454 -6.13 -8.57 21.54
CA PHE A 454 -6.29 -9.49 20.41
C PHE A 454 -6.45 -10.91 20.94
N LYS A 455 -7.16 -11.75 20.18
CA LYS A 455 -7.32 -13.18 20.50
C LYS A 455 -6.01 -13.96 20.28
N ASP A 456 -5.22 -13.52 19.31
CA ASP A 456 -3.92 -14.08 18.93
C ASP A 456 -2.88 -12.94 18.88
N SER A 457 -1.62 -13.25 19.15
CA SER A 457 -0.48 -12.32 19.13
C SER A 457 0.23 -12.27 17.77
N LEU A 458 -0.16 -13.13 16.84
CA LEU A 458 0.49 -13.30 15.55
C LEU A 458 -0.27 -12.59 14.45
N PHE A 459 0.47 -11.79 13.68
CA PHE A 459 -0.05 -11.03 12.56
C PHE A 459 0.84 -11.30 11.35
N TYR A 460 0.21 -11.64 10.24
CA TYR A 460 0.89 -11.87 8.97
C TYR A 460 1.40 -10.55 8.37
N ASP A 461 0.66 -9.46 8.55
CA ASP A 461 1.04 -8.12 8.07
C ASP A 461 1.18 -7.11 9.22
N VAL A 462 0.18 -6.26 9.43
CA VAL A 462 0.18 -5.22 10.47
C VAL A 462 -0.90 -5.47 11.51
N SER A 463 -0.64 -5.04 12.75
CA SER A 463 -1.60 -5.11 13.86
C SER A 463 -2.41 -3.81 14.06
N ALA A 464 -2.01 -2.71 13.41
CA ALA A 464 -2.72 -1.42 13.46
C ALA A 464 -2.46 -0.55 12.23
N TRP A 465 -3.41 0.33 11.91
CA TRP A 465 -3.36 1.28 10.76
C TRP A 465 -4.12 2.59 11.00
N THR A 466 -4.75 2.76 12.18
CA THR A 466 -5.68 3.83 12.57
C THR A 466 -5.44 5.20 11.89
N PHE A 467 -6.43 5.67 11.12
CA PHE A 467 -6.26 6.76 10.15
C PHE A 467 -5.98 8.13 10.78
N ASN A 468 -6.59 8.48 11.92
CA ASN A 468 -6.27 9.76 12.55
C ASN A 468 -4.79 9.85 12.98
N TYR A 469 -4.18 8.73 13.38
CA TYR A 469 -2.75 8.68 13.69
C TYR A 469 -1.89 8.68 12.43
N ALA A 470 -2.25 7.88 11.42
CA ALA A 470 -1.51 7.82 10.16
C ALA A 470 -1.46 9.18 9.45
N PHE A 471 -2.58 9.90 9.44
CA PHE A 471 -2.66 11.25 8.87
C PHE A 471 -2.24 12.35 9.85
N GLY A 472 -1.98 12.02 11.12
CA GLY A 472 -1.58 13.00 12.13
C GLY A 472 -2.59 14.14 12.31
N VAL A 473 -3.89 13.81 12.29
CA VAL A 473 -4.99 14.76 12.49
C VAL A 473 -5.62 14.58 13.88
N ASP A 474 -6.19 15.67 14.40
CA ASP A 474 -7.04 15.61 15.57
C ASP A 474 -8.34 14.85 15.25
N PHE A 475 -8.90 14.24 16.30
CA PHE A 475 -10.03 13.33 16.18
C PHE A 475 -10.91 13.44 17.43
N ALA A 476 -12.22 13.51 17.22
CA ALA A 476 -13.25 13.43 18.24
C ALA A 476 -14.38 12.51 17.76
N ASP A 477 -14.77 11.59 18.63
CA ASP A 477 -15.89 10.68 18.44
C ASP A 477 -17.11 11.13 19.25
N ASN A 478 -18.26 10.49 19.01
CA ASN A 478 -19.49 10.70 19.79
C ASN A 478 -19.98 12.16 19.83
N VAL A 479 -19.62 12.96 18.82
CA VAL A 479 -20.02 14.37 18.69
C VAL A 479 -21.48 14.46 18.22
N SER A 480 -22.16 15.55 18.58
CA SER A 480 -23.54 15.83 18.15
C SER A 480 -23.61 16.12 16.65
N LEU A 481 -24.62 15.57 15.96
CA LEU A 481 -24.90 15.84 14.55
C LEU A 481 -25.14 17.34 14.26
N SER A 482 -25.50 18.13 15.27
CA SER A 482 -25.64 19.60 15.16
C SER A 482 -24.38 20.33 14.68
N LYS A 483 -23.19 19.71 14.84
CA LYS A 483 -21.92 20.25 14.34
C LYS A 483 -21.70 20.02 12.84
N ALA A 484 -22.52 19.21 12.19
CA ALA A 484 -22.40 18.94 10.76
C ALA A 484 -23.08 20.04 9.92
N GLY A 485 -22.29 20.67 9.04
CA GLY A 485 -22.73 21.58 7.98
C GLY A 485 -23.14 20.83 6.71
N ASP A 486 -22.95 21.41 5.54
CA ASP A 486 -23.43 20.84 4.27
C ASP A 486 -22.72 19.53 3.87
N GLU A 487 -23.40 18.69 3.08
CA GLU A 487 -22.79 17.47 2.55
C GLU A 487 -21.71 17.79 1.51
N VAL A 488 -20.56 17.13 1.63
CA VAL A 488 -19.42 17.34 0.75
C VAL A 488 -19.52 16.37 -0.43
N THR A 489 -20.06 16.87 -1.53
CA THR A 489 -20.14 16.13 -2.81
C THR A 489 -18.83 16.17 -3.58
N GLN A 490 -18.05 17.24 -3.41
CA GLN A 490 -16.71 17.41 -3.98
C GLN A 490 -15.80 18.09 -2.96
N LEU A 491 -14.60 17.55 -2.78
CA LEU A 491 -13.60 18.18 -1.92
C LEU A 491 -13.08 19.45 -2.58
N LYS A 492 -13.14 20.56 -1.84
CA LYS A 492 -12.56 21.84 -2.23
C LYS A 492 -11.28 22.06 -1.44
N SER A 493 -10.16 22.17 -2.13
CA SER A 493 -8.90 22.60 -1.50
C SER A 493 -8.98 24.09 -1.16
N LYS A 494 -8.39 24.49 -0.03
CA LYS A 494 -8.22 25.91 0.31
C LYS A 494 -7.42 26.56 -0.83
N GLN A 495 -7.88 27.72 -1.33
CA GLN A 495 -7.09 28.48 -2.29
C GLN A 495 -5.86 29.03 -1.58
N GLY A 496 -4.70 28.86 -2.22
CA GLY A 496 -3.50 29.53 -1.78
C GLY A 496 -3.59 31.03 -2.02
N THR A 497 -2.95 31.83 -1.20
CA THR A 497 -3.01 33.29 -1.34
C THR A 497 -1.68 33.93 -0.99
N ILE A 498 -1.39 35.07 -1.61
CA ILE A 498 -0.35 35.98 -1.17
C ILE A 498 -0.99 37.30 -0.73
N GLN A 499 -0.77 37.67 0.53
CA GLN A 499 -1.25 38.94 1.05
C GLN A 499 -0.23 40.02 0.76
N GLN A 500 -0.66 41.10 0.11
CA GLN A 500 0.02 42.38 -0.11
C GLN A 500 1.48 42.34 -0.63
N LYS A 501 1.83 43.29 -1.47
CA LYS A 501 3.23 43.45 -1.91
C LYS A 501 4.06 44.03 -0.76
N SER A 502 5.29 43.52 -0.55
CA SER A 502 6.17 43.98 0.53
C SER A 502 7.54 44.40 0.01
N SER A 503 8.06 45.51 0.53
CA SER A 503 9.44 45.97 0.33
C SER A 503 10.44 45.33 1.30
N VAL A 504 9.97 44.69 2.37
CA VAL A 504 10.76 44.00 3.40
C VAL A 504 10.92 42.52 3.05
N GLY A 505 9.81 41.82 2.81
CA GLY A 505 9.80 40.42 2.44
C GLY A 505 8.48 39.70 2.77
N TYR A 506 8.53 38.37 2.73
CA TYR A 506 7.36 37.51 2.81
C TYR A 506 7.57 36.37 3.81
N LEU A 507 6.51 36.02 4.54
CA LEU A 507 6.50 34.94 5.52
C LEU A 507 5.47 33.87 5.16
N PHE A 508 5.84 32.61 5.33
CA PHE A 508 4.85 31.53 5.42
C PHE A 508 5.27 30.52 6.50
N PRO A 509 4.35 30.09 7.38
CA PRO A 509 4.68 29.11 8.41
C PRO A 509 4.83 27.69 7.82
N TRP A 510 5.67 26.86 8.44
CA TRP A 510 6.07 25.53 7.95
C TRP A 510 5.10 24.40 8.33
N ASN A 511 3.88 24.74 8.74
CA ASN A 511 2.88 23.82 9.30
C ASN A 511 2.06 23.06 8.25
N GLU A 512 1.68 23.68 7.14
CA GLU A 512 0.88 23.02 6.10
C GLU A 512 1.68 21.93 5.37
N TYR A 513 1.01 20.86 4.94
CA TYR A 513 1.65 19.68 4.34
C TYR A 513 2.51 20.02 3.12
N ASN A 514 2.06 20.93 2.25
CA ASN A 514 2.73 21.28 0.99
C ASN A 514 3.86 22.33 1.13
N THR A 515 4.15 22.81 2.35
CA THR A 515 5.22 23.80 2.56
C THR A 515 6.61 23.36 2.08
N PRO A 516 7.01 22.06 2.12
CA PRO A 516 8.25 21.60 1.51
C PRO A 516 8.28 21.77 -0.01
N LYS A 517 7.17 21.52 -0.70
CA LYS A 517 7.03 21.74 -2.15
C LYS A 517 7.19 23.21 -2.50
N ALA A 518 6.52 24.09 -1.75
CA ALA A 518 6.63 25.54 -1.94
C ALA A 518 8.07 26.04 -1.74
N LEU A 519 8.74 25.64 -0.66
CA LEU A 519 10.14 26.00 -0.41
C LEU A 519 11.08 25.45 -1.48
N ASN A 520 10.85 24.22 -1.96
CA ASN A 520 11.62 23.65 -3.06
C ASN A 520 11.50 24.50 -4.33
N ALA A 521 10.29 24.88 -4.73
CA ALA A 521 10.05 25.73 -5.90
C ALA A 521 10.78 27.09 -5.80
N ILE A 522 10.76 27.71 -4.62
CA ILE A 522 11.45 28.99 -4.35
C ILE A 522 12.97 28.82 -4.50
N LEU A 523 13.55 27.78 -3.91
CA LEU A 523 14.99 27.52 -3.96
C LEU A 523 15.46 27.08 -5.36
N GLU A 524 14.64 26.32 -6.11
CA GLU A 524 14.91 25.95 -7.50
C GLU A 524 14.95 27.16 -8.42
N LYS A 525 14.07 28.16 -8.19
CA LYS A 525 14.11 29.47 -8.86
C LYS A 525 15.34 30.29 -8.50
N GLY A 526 16.15 29.84 -7.53
CA GLY A 526 17.38 30.50 -7.09
C GLY A 526 17.14 31.69 -6.16
N LEU A 527 15.95 31.78 -5.57
CA LEU A 527 15.58 32.81 -4.60
C LEU A 527 16.09 32.43 -3.22
N ARG A 528 16.45 33.45 -2.44
CA ARG A 528 16.94 33.27 -1.07
C ARG A 528 15.75 33.10 -0.14
N ALA A 529 15.86 32.13 0.76
CA ALA A 529 14.92 31.88 1.84
C ALA A 529 15.69 31.61 3.14
N LYS A 530 15.07 31.97 4.27
CA LYS A 530 15.58 31.72 5.61
C LYS A 530 14.54 31.01 6.45
N VAL A 531 14.96 30.28 7.48
CA VAL A 531 14.09 29.57 8.42
C VAL A 531 14.23 30.18 9.82
N ALA A 532 13.10 30.41 10.49
CA ALA A 532 13.04 30.93 11.84
C ALA A 532 13.39 29.83 12.87
N MET A 533 14.42 30.09 13.68
CA MET A 533 14.84 29.20 14.77
C MET A 533 14.11 29.48 16.09
N LYS A 534 13.37 30.59 16.18
CA LYS A 534 12.54 30.96 17.34
C LYS A 534 11.16 31.42 16.88
N LYS A 535 10.19 31.35 17.81
CA LYS A 535 8.87 31.96 17.63
C LYS A 535 8.98 33.49 17.64
N PHE A 536 8.08 34.17 16.95
CA PHE A 536 7.98 35.62 16.90
C PHE A 536 6.58 36.05 16.47
N ALA A 537 6.26 37.34 16.57
CA ALA A 537 5.08 37.92 15.94
C ALA A 537 5.45 39.12 15.06
N ASN A 538 4.75 39.25 13.93
CA ASN A 538 4.91 40.34 12.97
C ASN A 538 3.54 40.78 12.47
N ASP A 539 3.29 42.09 12.40
CA ASP A 539 2.00 42.66 11.97
C ASP A 539 0.81 42.00 12.71
N GLY A 540 0.93 41.81 14.03
CA GLY A 540 -0.08 41.18 14.90
C GLY A 540 -0.30 39.67 14.69
N ASN A 541 0.51 38.99 13.86
CA ASN A 541 0.38 37.56 13.57
C ASN A 541 1.53 36.77 14.20
N SER A 542 1.20 35.68 14.90
CA SER A 542 2.19 34.80 15.52
C SER A 542 2.73 33.75 14.55
N TYR A 543 4.05 33.58 14.57
CA TYR A 543 4.78 32.63 13.75
C TYR A 543 5.53 31.62 14.62
N ASP A 544 5.52 30.36 14.19
CA ASP A 544 6.09 29.24 14.92
C ASP A 544 7.50 28.89 14.45
N TYR A 545 8.16 27.95 15.14
CA TYR A 545 9.43 27.38 14.71
C TYR A 545 9.35 26.85 13.28
N GLY A 546 10.38 27.12 12.48
CA GLY A 546 10.45 26.70 11.09
C GLY A 546 9.82 27.65 10.08
N THR A 547 9.18 28.74 10.51
CA THR A 547 8.59 29.74 9.59
C THR A 547 9.62 30.21 8.57
N ILE A 548 9.23 30.23 7.30
CA ILE A 548 10.11 30.62 6.19
C ILE A 548 9.96 32.11 5.93
N PHE A 549 11.11 32.79 5.85
CA PHE A 549 11.23 34.19 5.44
C PHE A 549 11.92 34.30 4.08
N ILE A 550 11.27 35.02 3.16
CA ILE A 550 11.79 35.34 1.84
C ILE A 550 12.04 36.85 1.81
N PRO A 551 13.30 37.33 1.91
CA PRO A 551 13.57 38.77 1.83
C PRO A 551 13.18 39.32 0.46
N ALA A 552 12.59 40.52 0.41
CA ALA A 552 12.25 41.18 -0.85
C ALA A 552 13.50 41.76 -1.54
N GLN A 553 14.45 42.28 -0.75
CA GLN A 553 15.67 42.91 -1.26
C GLN A 553 16.76 41.90 -1.60
N ASN A 554 17.69 42.30 -2.47
CA ASN A 554 18.85 41.51 -2.91
C ASN A 554 18.48 40.11 -3.45
N GLN A 555 17.30 39.98 -4.07
CA GLN A 555 16.91 38.79 -4.82
C GLN A 555 17.43 38.87 -6.26
N LYS A 556 17.38 37.75 -6.98
CA LYS A 556 17.76 37.67 -8.40
C LYS A 556 16.71 38.23 -9.37
N ILE A 557 15.52 38.55 -8.86
CA ILE A 557 14.37 39.04 -9.62
C ILE A 557 13.83 40.31 -8.97
N SER A 558 13.06 41.09 -9.72
CA SER A 558 12.43 42.31 -9.22
C SER A 558 11.37 42.02 -8.16
N GLY A 559 11.01 43.02 -7.35
CA GLY A 559 9.96 42.88 -6.33
C GLY A 559 8.57 42.56 -6.92
N ASN A 560 8.27 43.00 -8.15
CA ASN A 560 7.02 42.64 -8.84
C ASN A 560 7.03 41.16 -9.21
N GLU A 561 8.08 40.72 -9.91
CA GLU A 561 8.21 39.31 -10.32
C GLU A 561 8.24 38.37 -9.12
N LEU A 562 8.85 38.79 -8.00
CA LEU A 562 8.84 38.04 -6.75
C LEU A 562 7.42 37.87 -6.21
N PHE A 563 6.64 38.96 -6.14
CA PHE A 563 5.26 38.91 -5.68
C PHE A 563 4.40 37.98 -6.54
N ASP A 564 4.49 38.11 -7.86
CA ASP A 564 3.72 37.30 -8.81
C ASP A 564 4.12 35.82 -8.73
N PHE A 565 5.43 35.54 -8.67
CA PHE A 565 5.94 34.19 -8.52
C PHE A 565 5.50 33.54 -7.21
N LEU A 566 5.59 34.26 -6.10
CA LEU A 566 5.13 33.76 -4.80
C LEU A 566 3.62 33.59 -4.76
N GLY A 567 2.84 34.44 -5.45
CA GLY A 567 1.41 34.24 -5.65
C GLY A 567 1.09 32.94 -6.39
N LYS A 568 1.84 32.62 -7.44
CA LYS A 568 1.75 31.33 -8.13
C LYS A 568 2.12 30.17 -7.21
N VAL A 569 3.23 30.27 -6.49
CA VAL A 569 3.66 29.23 -5.52
C VAL A 569 2.61 29.02 -4.43
N ALA A 570 2.03 30.09 -3.90
CA ALA A 570 0.96 30.00 -2.90
C ALA A 570 -0.23 29.21 -3.44
N ASN A 571 -0.74 29.61 -4.62
CA ASN A 571 -1.87 28.99 -5.31
C ASN A 571 -1.65 27.49 -5.59
N GLU A 572 -0.53 27.14 -6.23
CA GLU A 572 -0.22 25.75 -6.62
C GLU A 572 0.00 24.81 -5.42
N ASN A 573 0.36 25.36 -4.27
CA ASN A 573 0.65 24.59 -3.06
C ASN A 573 -0.44 24.69 -2.00
N HIS A 574 -1.50 25.49 -2.23
CA HIS A 574 -2.58 25.73 -1.28
C HIS A 574 -2.11 26.30 0.06
N ILE A 575 -1.08 27.16 0.04
CA ILE A 575 -0.54 27.80 1.24
C ILE A 575 -0.81 29.30 1.25
N GLU A 576 -0.69 29.89 2.44
CA GLU A 576 -0.82 31.33 2.65
C GLU A 576 0.57 31.95 2.85
N ILE A 577 0.88 32.94 2.02
CA ILE A 577 2.12 33.73 2.09
C ILE A 577 1.73 35.15 2.44
N LYS A 578 2.39 35.75 3.44
CA LYS A 578 2.11 37.12 3.88
C LYS A 578 3.28 38.04 3.61
N GLY A 579 3.07 39.12 2.87
CA GLY A 579 4.00 40.25 2.81
C GLY A 579 3.96 41.04 4.12
N VAL A 580 5.13 41.39 4.66
CA VAL A 580 5.26 42.08 5.95
C VAL A 580 5.52 43.57 5.76
N SER A 581 5.01 44.41 6.66
CA SER A 581 5.21 45.87 6.59
C SER A 581 6.55 46.32 7.19
N THR A 582 7.08 45.55 8.15
CA THR A 582 8.29 45.87 8.92
C THR A 582 9.14 44.62 9.18
N GLY A 583 10.44 44.83 9.40
CA GLY A 583 11.37 43.80 9.86
C GLY A 583 11.44 43.64 11.38
N LEU A 584 10.85 44.59 12.12
CA LEU A 584 10.76 44.62 13.58
C LEU A 584 9.67 43.66 14.06
N ASN A 585 9.99 42.81 15.02
CA ASN A 585 9.09 41.78 15.53
C ASN A 585 8.98 41.82 17.05
N GLU A 586 7.87 41.29 17.58
CA GLU A 586 7.87 40.78 18.95
C GLU A 586 8.63 39.44 18.96
N GLY A 587 9.81 39.41 19.59
CA GLY A 587 10.70 38.25 19.58
C GLY A 587 11.92 38.45 18.68
N ILE A 588 12.16 37.55 17.70
CA ILE A 588 13.30 37.67 16.79
C ILE A 588 12.96 38.53 15.57
N ASP A 589 13.74 39.57 15.30
CA ASP A 589 13.59 40.39 14.09
C ASP A 589 13.97 39.63 12.81
N LEU A 590 13.42 40.02 11.66
CA LEU A 590 13.66 39.35 10.37
C LEU A 590 15.13 39.44 9.90
N GLY A 591 15.87 40.43 10.40
CA GLY A 591 17.31 40.58 10.21
C GLY A 591 18.18 39.78 11.19
N SER A 592 17.58 39.13 12.20
CA SER A 592 18.29 38.44 13.28
C SER A 592 19.11 37.25 12.79
N ARG A 593 20.19 36.92 13.51
CA ARG A 593 20.95 35.66 13.33
C ARG A 593 20.13 34.40 13.63
N ASN A 594 18.95 34.54 14.25
CA ASN A 594 18.01 33.43 14.45
C ASN A 594 17.17 33.10 13.20
N PHE A 595 17.38 33.81 12.09
CA PHE A 595 16.92 33.40 10.76
C PHE A 595 18.08 32.79 9.97
N GLU A 596 18.08 31.47 9.89
CA GLU A 596 19.15 30.71 9.23
C GLU A 596 18.90 30.54 7.74
N THR A 597 19.95 30.61 6.92
CA THR A 597 19.78 30.50 5.46
C THR A 597 19.49 29.07 5.05
N VAL A 598 18.41 28.87 4.26
CA VAL A 598 18.10 27.58 3.67
C VAL A 598 18.77 27.48 2.30
N LYS A 599 19.61 26.46 2.12
CA LYS A 599 20.28 26.21 0.84
C LYS A 599 19.40 25.37 -0.08
N LYS A 600 19.61 25.52 -1.40
CA LYS A 600 19.04 24.63 -2.42
C LYS A 600 19.47 23.19 -2.15
N GLN A 601 18.51 22.27 -2.19
CA GLN A 601 18.74 20.85 -1.90
C GLN A 601 19.03 20.07 -3.17
N LYS A 602 20.01 19.17 -3.11
CA LYS A 602 20.32 18.19 -4.15
C LYS A 602 20.36 16.83 -3.50
N VAL A 603 19.26 16.08 -3.63
CA VAL A 603 19.03 14.85 -2.88
C VAL A 603 19.37 13.63 -3.74
N ALA A 604 20.14 12.70 -3.16
CA ALA A 604 20.33 11.37 -3.70
C ALA A 604 19.86 10.30 -2.72
N MET A 605 19.57 9.11 -3.22
CA MET A 605 19.17 7.95 -2.44
C MET A 605 19.85 6.69 -2.97
N LEU A 606 20.35 5.84 -2.09
CA LEU A 606 20.90 4.54 -2.46
C LEU A 606 19.78 3.57 -2.84
N VAL A 607 19.99 2.84 -3.94
CA VAL A 607 19.11 1.82 -4.49
C VAL A 607 19.92 0.59 -4.92
N GLY A 608 19.27 -0.50 -5.32
CA GLY A 608 19.97 -1.70 -5.78
C GLY A 608 20.23 -2.72 -4.67
N LYS A 609 21.18 -3.64 -4.92
CA LYS A 609 21.46 -4.79 -4.06
C LYS A 609 21.76 -4.34 -2.62
N GLY A 610 21.12 -5.01 -1.66
CA GLY A 610 21.26 -4.73 -0.21
C GLY A 610 20.29 -3.68 0.35
N VAL A 611 19.53 -2.99 -0.50
CA VAL A 611 18.51 -1.99 -0.12
C VAL A 611 17.10 -2.57 -0.29
N THR A 612 16.23 -2.40 0.71
CA THR A 612 14.82 -2.78 0.59
C THR A 612 14.09 -1.86 -0.39
N SER A 613 13.52 -2.43 -1.46
CA SER A 613 12.82 -1.66 -2.50
C SER A 613 11.60 -0.92 -1.98
N TYR A 614 10.86 -1.47 -1.01
CA TYR A 614 9.67 -0.82 -0.45
C TYR A 614 10.01 0.52 0.20
N ASP A 615 10.97 0.55 1.13
CA ASP A 615 11.39 1.80 1.80
C ASP A 615 11.94 2.81 0.80
N ALA A 616 12.71 2.37 -0.21
CA ALA A 616 13.21 3.23 -1.27
C ALA A 616 12.08 3.80 -2.14
N GLY A 617 11.09 2.96 -2.48
CA GLY A 617 9.94 3.30 -3.30
C GLY A 617 9.03 4.32 -2.62
N GLU A 618 8.76 4.16 -1.34
CA GLU A 618 8.00 5.11 -0.52
C GLU A 618 8.66 6.49 -0.45
N ILE A 619 9.99 6.52 -0.29
CA ILE A 619 10.78 7.78 -0.31
C ILE A 619 10.72 8.40 -1.70
N TRP A 620 10.95 7.62 -2.76
CA TRP A 620 10.89 8.13 -4.14
C TRP A 620 9.51 8.71 -4.45
N HIS A 621 8.43 7.98 -4.17
CA HIS A 621 7.06 8.46 -4.39
C HIS A 621 6.76 9.74 -3.58
N LEU A 622 7.19 9.84 -2.33
CA LEU A 622 6.99 11.06 -1.53
C LEU A 622 7.65 12.29 -2.17
N LEU A 623 8.93 12.16 -2.57
CA LEU A 623 9.66 13.28 -3.16
C LEU A 623 9.12 13.64 -4.54
N ASP A 624 8.79 12.65 -5.35
CA ASP A 624 8.38 12.81 -6.75
C ASP A 624 6.90 13.26 -6.85
N GLN A 625 5.97 12.48 -6.29
CA GLN A 625 4.53 12.68 -6.47
C GLN A 625 3.93 13.76 -5.56
N ARG A 626 4.55 14.06 -4.41
CA ARG A 626 3.96 15.00 -3.43
C ARG A 626 4.70 16.31 -3.32
N TYR A 627 6.04 16.26 -3.29
CA TYR A 627 6.84 17.44 -3.02
C TYR A 627 7.57 18.03 -4.23
N ASP A 628 7.48 17.38 -5.40
CA ASP A 628 8.15 17.83 -6.63
C ASP A 628 9.66 18.09 -6.41
N ILE A 629 10.30 17.19 -5.65
CA ILE A 629 11.72 17.24 -5.33
C ILE A 629 12.44 16.19 -6.18
N LYS A 630 13.39 16.66 -6.99
CA LYS A 630 14.26 15.79 -7.79
C LYS A 630 15.12 14.92 -6.88
N ILE A 631 15.03 13.60 -7.07
CA ILE A 631 15.84 12.61 -6.35
C ILE A 631 16.70 11.81 -7.32
N THR A 632 18.01 11.81 -7.10
CA THR A 632 18.93 10.94 -7.84
C THR A 632 19.02 9.58 -7.17
N LYS A 633 18.58 8.52 -7.86
CA LYS A 633 18.71 7.14 -7.38
C LYS A 633 20.09 6.60 -7.78
N LEU A 634 20.94 6.30 -6.79
CA LEU A 634 22.31 5.82 -6.99
C LEU A 634 22.36 4.32 -6.70
N ASP A 635 22.60 3.52 -7.74
CA ASP A 635 22.73 2.07 -7.55
C ASP A 635 24.01 1.73 -6.78
N THR A 636 23.90 0.85 -5.79
CA THR A 636 25.01 0.42 -4.95
C THR A 636 26.17 -0.18 -5.75
N GLU A 637 25.92 -0.73 -6.95
CA GLU A 637 26.95 -1.31 -7.83
C GLU A 637 27.93 -0.29 -8.41
N TYR A 638 27.50 0.95 -8.64
CA TYR A 638 28.34 2.00 -9.22
C TYR A 638 28.47 3.26 -8.35
N ALA A 639 27.70 3.39 -7.28
CA ALA A 639 27.68 4.58 -6.42
C ALA A 639 29.08 4.97 -5.91
N SER A 640 29.96 3.99 -5.65
CA SER A 640 31.35 4.23 -5.22
C SER A 640 32.18 5.01 -6.26
N ARG A 641 31.78 5.03 -7.55
CA ARG A 641 32.44 5.77 -8.63
C ARG A 641 31.84 7.17 -8.86
N VAL A 642 30.69 7.49 -8.27
CA VAL A 642 29.98 8.76 -8.47
C VAL A 642 30.57 9.89 -7.63
N ASN A 643 30.72 11.10 -8.17
CA ASN A 643 31.10 12.28 -7.38
C ASN A 643 29.95 12.70 -6.44
N PHE A 644 30.13 12.52 -5.13
CA PHE A 644 29.13 12.85 -4.11
C PHE A 644 29.05 14.33 -3.75
N ASP A 645 30.05 15.15 -4.10
CA ASP A 645 30.07 16.58 -3.80
C ASP A 645 28.95 17.36 -4.51
N LYS A 646 28.30 16.73 -5.50
CA LYS A 646 27.12 17.25 -6.18
C LYS A 646 25.86 17.24 -5.29
N TYR A 647 25.84 16.46 -4.22
CA TYR A 647 24.65 16.24 -3.38
C TYR A 647 24.77 16.94 -2.03
N THR A 648 23.67 17.51 -1.55
CA THR A 648 23.57 18.05 -0.19
C THR A 648 23.21 16.96 0.81
N THR A 649 22.39 16.01 0.38
CA THR A 649 21.84 14.94 1.21
C THR A 649 21.87 13.61 0.47
N ILE A 650 22.32 12.54 1.14
CA ILE A 650 22.23 11.16 0.66
C ILE A 650 21.36 10.38 1.65
N ILE A 651 20.32 9.74 1.13
CA ILE A 651 19.41 8.90 1.90
C ILE A 651 19.82 7.43 1.73
N VAL A 652 19.92 6.73 2.85
CA VAL A 652 20.11 5.29 2.94
C VAL A 652 18.80 4.69 3.45
N PRO A 653 17.96 4.13 2.57
CA PRO A 653 16.77 3.39 2.99
C PRO A 653 17.14 2.17 3.85
N ASN A 654 16.13 1.45 4.31
CA ASN A 654 16.35 0.21 5.07
C ASN A 654 17.30 -0.73 4.31
N SER A 655 18.41 -1.08 4.96
CA SER A 655 19.49 -1.89 4.40
C SER A 655 20.22 -2.63 5.51
N ARG A 656 20.83 -3.77 5.20
CA ARG A 656 21.62 -4.57 6.18
C ARG A 656 23.10 -4.20 6.18
N SER A 657 23.67 -4.03 4.99
CA SER A 657 25.07 -3.66 4.77
C SER A 657 25.23 -3.06 3.37
N LEU A 658 26.39 -2.45 3.13
CA LEU A 658 26.82 -1.94 1.83
C LEU A 658 28.27 -2.35 1.58
N ASP A 659 28.70 -2.26 0.32
CA ASP A 659 30.11 -2.45 -0.05
C ASP A 659 31.05 -1.53 0.75
N LYS A 660 32.23 -2.06 1.11
CA LYS A 660 33.20 -1.37 1.98
C LYS A 660 33.69 -0.05 1.37
N ASN A 661 33.96 -0.03 0.06
CA ASN A 661 34.47 1.17 -0.60
C ASN A 661 33.40 2.27 -0.67
N LEU A 662 32.14 1.88 -0.94
CA LEU A 662 31.02 2.79 -0.87
C LEU A 662 30.85 3.39 0.54
N VAL A 663 30.96 2.56 1.58
CA VAL A 663 30.88 3.00 2.98
C VAL A 663 31.98 4.03 3.31
N GLU A 664 33.25 3.75 2.99
CA GLU A 664 34.33 4.70 3.28
C GLU A 664 34.16 6.02 2.52
N LYS A 665 33.74 5.95 1.25
CA LYS A 665 33.46 7.15 0.45
C LYS A 665 32.35 8.00 1.06
N LEU A 666 31.25 7.38 1.49
CA LEU A 666 30.17 8.08 2.20
C LEU A 666 30.69 8.76 3.47
N LYS A 667 31.55 8.08 4.24
CA LYS A 667 32.12 8.62 5.48
C LYS A 667 32.96 9.86 5.23
N VAL A 668 33.80 9.85 4.20
CA VAL A 668 34.59 11.02 3.78
C VAL A 668 33.68 12.16 3.34
N TRP A 669 32.68 11.88 2.50
CA TRP A 669 31.72 12.89 2.03
C TRP A 669 30.95 13.56 3.18
N VAL A 670 30.48 12.77 4.17
CA VAL A 670 29.84 13.34 5.36
C VAL A 670 30.82 14.22 6.14
N ARG A 671 32.05 13.78 6.37
CA ARG A 671 33.07 14.61 7.05
C ARG A 671 33.30 15.96 6.36
N ASN A 672 33.13 16.01 5.04
CA ASN A 672 33.28 17.22 4.23
C ASN A 672 32.01 18.09 4.16
N GLY A 673 30.96 17.76 4.91
CA GLY A 673 29.76 18.59 5.03
C GLY A 673 28.49 17.99 4.43
N GLY A 674 28.50 16.74 3.99
CA GLY A 674 27.29 16.03 3.55
C GLY A 674 26.32 15.73 4.70
N VAL A 675 25.03 15.59 4.37
CA VAL A 675 23.99 15.10 5.31
C VAL A 675 23.59 13.68 4.92
N LEU A 676 23.89 12.70 5.76
CA LEU A 676 23.48 11.31 5.55
C LEU A 676 22.24 10.99 6.38
N VAL A 677 21.19 10.47 5.76
CA VAL A 677 19.95 10.06 6.44
C VAL A 677 19.78 8.55 6.35
N GLY A 678 19.83 7.83 7.46
CA GLY A 678 19.69 6.37 7.52
C GLY A 678 18.36 5.91 8.13
N TYR A 679 17.73 4.89 7.54
CA TYR A 679 16.46 4.33 8.03
C TYR A 679 16.58 2.91 8.58
N ARG A 680 15.83 2.64 9.65
CA ARG A 680 15.52 1.33 10.22
C ARG A 680 16.76 0.50 10.49
N ASN A 681 17.01 -0.58 9.74
CA ASN A 681 18.17 -1.45 10.01
C ASN A 681 19.49 -0.85 9.51
N ALA A 682 19.45 0.19 8.66
CA ALA A 682 20.67 0.88 8.23
C ALA A 682 21.41 1.50 9.41
N VAL A 683 20.68 1.85 10.46
CA VAL A 683 21.22 2.42 11.71
C VAL A 683 22.25 1.50 12.35
N ASN A 684 22.08 0.17 12.24
CA ASN A 684 23.01 -0.79 12.83
C ASN A 684 24.40 -0.70 12.20
N TRP A 685 24.48 -0.77 10.87
CA TRP A 685 25.77 -0.73 10.19
C TRP A 685 26.37 0.68 10.22
N LEU A 686 25.56 1.74 10.19
CA LEU A 686 26.04 3.11 10.39
C LEU A 686 26.70 3.27 11.76
N SER A 687 26.11 2.69 12.81
CA SER A 687 26.70 2.65 14.15
C SER A 687 28.02 1.88 14.16
N ASN A 688 28.00 0.64 13.67
CA ASN A 688 29.15 -0.26 13.67
C ASN A 688 30.33 0.25 12.83
N ARG A 689 30.06 1.07 11.80
CA ARG A 689 31.09 1.69 10.94
C ARG A 689 31.49 3.09 11.42
N GLY A 690 31.01 3.54 12.58
CA GLY A 690 31.42 4.79 13.21
C GLY A 690 30.94 6.05 12.49
N PHE A 691 29.75 6.00 11.89
CA PHE A 691 29.06 7.19 11.40
C PHE A 691 28.35 7.94 12.53
N ILE A 692 27.77 7.19 13.46
CA ILE A 692 27.01 7.70 14.61
C ILE A 692 27.22 6.76 15.80
N ASN A 693 27.20 7.26 17.02
CA ASN A 693 27.30 6.44 18.22
C ASN A 693 25.90 6.20 18.80
N VAL A 694 25.38 4.98 18.65
CA VAL A 694 24.09 4.59 19.23
C VAL A 694 24.22 3.30 20.03
N LYS A 695 23.56 3.26 21.20
CA LYS A 695 23.40 2.06 22.03
C LYS A 695 21.97 1.57 21.92
N PHE A 696 21.80 0.27 21.72
CA PHE A 696 20.48 -0.35 21.62
C PHE A 696 20.13 -1.12 22.89
N ASN A 697 18.90 -0.94 23.36
CA ASN A 697 18.26 -1.88 24.27
C ASN A 697 18.04 -3.20 23.54
N LYS A 698 18.27 -4.32 24.25
CA LYS A 698 18.05 -5.66 23.72
C LYS A 698 16.90 -6.29 24.49
N THR A 699 15.88 -6.76 23.77
CA THR A 699 14.82 -7.57 24.36
C THR A 699 15.44 -8.84 24.93
N LYS A 700 15.34 -9.00 26.25
CA LYS A 700 15.65 -10.25 26.93
C LYS A 700 14.35 -11.03 27.06
N ILE A 701 14.32 -12.23 26.49
CA ILE A 701 13.25 -13.19 26.73
C ILE A 701 13.77 -14.03 27.90
N ASP A 702 13.11 -13.96 29.05
CA ASP A 702 13.40 -14.86 30.18
C ASP A 702 13.23 -16.32 29.72
N SER A 703 13.88 -17.27 30.39
CA SER A 703 13.85 -18.71 30.03
C SER A 703 12.48 -19.16 29.53
N ILE A 704 12.41 -19.68 28.29
CA ILE A 704 11.16 -20.15 27.69
C ILE A 704 10.77 -21.46 28.39
N ASN A 705 9.83 -21.36 29.33
CA ASN A 705 9.31 -22.50 30.09
C ASN A 705 7.94 -22.92 29.53
N ASN A 706 7.64 -24.22 29.55
CA ASN A 706 6.33 -24.80 29.19
C ASN A 706 5.84 -24.49 27.76
N VAL A 707 6.75 -24.32 26.79
CA VAL A 707 6.40 -24.23 25.36
C VAL A 707 6.76 -25.56 24.69
N SER A 708 5.76 -26.25 24.15
CA SER A 708 5.99 -27.47 23.36
C SER A 708 6.75 -27.16 22.07
N PHE A 709 7.38 -28.17 21.49
CA PHE A 709 8.08 -28.03 20.21
C PHE A 709 7.15 -27.52 19.09
N GLU A 710 5.89 -27.96 19.10
CA GLU A 710 4.83 -27.50 18.19
C GLU A 710 4.60 -25.99 18.31
N ASN A 711 4.55 -25.45 19.53
CA ASN A 711 4.26 -24.05 19.80
C ASN A 711 5.48 -23.12 19.74
N ARG A 712 6.68 -23.64 19.44
CA ARG A 712 7.94 -22.84 19.45
C ARG A 712 7.93 -21.68 18.46
N SER A 713 7.35 -21.89 17.28
CA SER A 713 7.25 -20.88 16.22
C SER A 713 6.27 -19.79 16.60
N LEU A 714 5.15 -20.16 17.25
CA LEU A 714 4.16 -19.22 17.76
C LEU A 714 4.77 -18.31 18.84
N GLN A 715 5.55 -18.89 19.77
CA GLN A 715 6.26 -18.12 20.79
C GLN A 715 7.24 -17.11 20.19
N SER A 716 8.01 -17.54 19.18
CA SER A 716 8.97 -16.66 18.49
C SER A 716 8.27 -15.57 17.67
N GLY A 717 7.19 -15.93 16.98
CA GLY A 717 6.38 -15.01 16.18
C GLY A 717 5.68 -13.96 17.05
N ALA A 718 5.24 -14.31 18.26
CA ALA A 718 4.62 -13.38 19.20
C ALA A 718 5.58 -12.26 19.65
N GLN A 719 6.88 -12.43 19.41
CA GLN A 719 7.87 -11.40 19.68
C GLN A 719 8.06 -10.44 18.50
N VAL A 720 7.42 -10.66 17.34
CA VAL A 720 7.52 -9.80 16.17
C VAL A 720 6.63 -8.56 16.36
N ILE A 721 7.16 -7.40 16.00
CA ILE A 721 6.36 -6.17 15.87
C ILE A 721 5.99 -6.07 14.39
N GLY A 722 4.86 -6.65 13.99
CA GLY A 722 4.41 -6.66 12.58
C GLY A 722 4.06 -5.25 12.07
N GLY A 723 3.64 -4.38 12.97
CA GLY A 723 3.31 -2.99 12.68
C GLY A 723 2.33 -2.48 13.72
N ALA A 724 2.79 -1.55 14.56
CA ALA A 724 1.99 -0.94 15.63
C ALA A 724 2.28 0.57 15.72
N ILE A 725 1.38 1.28 16.38
CA ILE A 725 1.37 2.74 16.47
C ILE A 725 1.78 3.15 17.88
N PHE A 726 2.77 4.02 17.98
CA PHE A 726 3.35 4.45 19.24
C PHE A 726 3.37 5.97 19.39
N GLU A 727 3.11 6.46 20.60
CA GLU A 727 3.20 7.87 20.99
C GLU A 727 4.64 8.23 21.35
N ALA A 728 5.13 9.33 20.79
CA ALA A 728 6.35 9.99 21.23
C ALA A 728 6.09 11.46 21.55
N LYS A 729 6.81 11.98 22.56
CA LYS A 729 6.94 13.41 22.81
C LYS A 729 7.98 14.00 21.86
N ILE A 730 7.75 15.22 21.41
CA ILE A 730 8.65 15.97 20.53
C ILE A 730 9.03 17.32 21.12
N ASP A 731 10.31 17.66 21.01
CA ASP A 731 10.80 19.02 21.24
C ASP A 731 10.62 19.85 19.97
N ARG A 732 9.58 20.68 19.95
CA ARG A 732 9.20 21.51 18.80
C ARG A 732 10.25 22.57 18.44
N SER A 733 11.18 22.87 19.35
CA SER A 733 12.27 23.84 19.09
C SER A 733 13.45 23.22 18.32
N HIS A 734 13.55 21.89 18.27
CA HIS A 734 14.57 21.21 17.49
C HIS A 734 14.18 21.18 15.98
N PRO A 735 15.10 21.46 15.03
CA PRO A 735 14.75 21.58 13.60
C PRO A 735 14.05 20.37 12.98
N ILE A 736 14.30 19.17 13.52
CA ILE A 736 13.63 17.95 13.09
C ILE A 736 12.10 17.99 13.27
N ASN A 737 11.62 18.78 14.23
CA ASN A 737 10.20 18.89 14.61
C ASN A 737 9.56 20.21 14.18
N PHE A 738 10.25 21.01 13.35
CA PHE A 738 9.67 22.22 12.78
C PHE A 738 8.38 21.93 12.03
N GLY A 739 7.40 22.83 12.15
CA GLY A 739 6.10 22.69 11.49
C GLY A 739 5.11 21.74 12.16
N TYR A 740 5.46 21.10 13.28
CA TYR A 740 4.50 20.38 14.11
C TYR A 740 3.85 21.32 15.14
N LYS A 741 2.53 21.22 15.32
CA LYS A 741 1.78 22.03 16.31
C LYS A 741 1.72 21.41 17.70
N ASN A 742 1.66 20.07 17.75
CA ASN A 742 1.53 19.30 18.99
C ASN A 742 2.91 18.95 19.55
N ASP A 743 3.00 18.71 20.86
CA ASP A 743 4.20 18.18 21.54
C ASP A 743 4.25 16.64 21.54
N LYS A 744 3.27 16.01 20.89
CA LYS A 744 3.15 14.56 20.73
C LYS A 744 2.94 14.19 19.27
N ILE A 745 3.49 13.05 18.87
CA ILE A 745 3.38 12.48 17.53
C ILE A 745 3.12 10.97 17.60
N ALA A 746 2.35 10.47 16.64
CA ALA A 746 2.14 9.04 16.44
C ALA A 746 3.13 8.50 15.39
N LEU A 747 3.86 7.44 15.75
CA LEU A 747 4.88 6.81 14.92
C LEU A 747 4.48 5.37 14.60
N PHE A 748 4.62 4.98 13.34
CA PHE A 748 4.44 3.60 12.91
C PHE A 748 5.75 2.84 13.00
N ARG A 749 5.72 1.70 13.71
CA ARG A 749 6.91 0.92 13.98
C ARG A 749 6.69 -0.57 13.71
N ASN A 750 7.68 -1.15 13.03
CA ASN A 750 7.81 -2.58 12.77
C ASN A 750 9.28 -3.05 12.88
N THR A 751 10.05 -2.45 13.80
CA THR A 751 11.45 -2.79 14.04
C THR A 751 11.72 -2.96 15.54
N LYS A 752 12.79 -3.68 15.87
CA LYS A 752 13.30 -3.85 17.25
C LYS A 752 14.52 -2.97 17.55
N GLN A 753 14.69 -1.89 16.78
CA GLN A 753 15.81 -0.95 16.94
C GLN A 753 15.53 0.05 18.07
N PHE A 754 15.70 -0.35 19.33
CA PHE A 754 15.38 0.45 20.51
C PHE A 754 16.58 1.28 20.98
N ILE A 755 16.75 2.51 20.48
CA ILE A 755 17.93 3.34 20.81
C ILE A 755 17.77 3.98 22.19
N GLN A 756 18.81 3.85 23.02
CA GLN A 756 18.87 4.49 24.32
C GLN A 756 18.90 6.03 24.20
N PRO A 757 18.18 6.76 25.06
CA PRO A 757 18.26 8.20 25.09
C PRO A 757 19.69 8.65 25.48
N ASP A 758 20.09 9.80 24.96
CA ASP A 758 21.31 10.48 25.40
C ASP A 758 21.08 11.10 26.79
N ALA A 759 22.15 11.27 27.58
CA ALA A 759 22.06 11.91 28.89
C ALA A 759 21.59 13.37 28.78
N LYS A 760 21.94 14.07 27.69
CA LYS A 760 21.51 15.45 27.43
C LYS A 760 20.14 15.43 26.77
N SER A 761 19.16 16.07 27.41
CA SER A 761 17.76 16.07 26.96
C SER A 761 17.57 16.62 25.54
N TYR A 762 18.28 17.68 25.17
CA TYR A 762 18.21 18.29 23.83
C TYR A 762 18.73 17.39 22.70
N ASN A 763 19.49 16.34 23.00
CA ASN A 763 19.91 15.31 22.03
C ASN A 763 18.83 14.23 21.81
N ASN A 764 17.65 14.39 22.43
CA ASN A 764 16.52 13.46 22.33
C ASN A 764 15.25 14.19 21.86
N PRO A 765 15.25 14.83 20.68
CA PRO A 765 14.16 15.69 20.25
C PRO A 765 12.88 14.92 19.92
N ILE A 766 12.95 13.59 19.79
CA ILE A 766 11.78 12.71 19.71
C ILE A 766 12.03 11.56 20.69
N ARG A 767 11.10 11.34 21.62
CA ARG A 767 11.22 10.31 22.66
C ARG A 767 9.89 9.62 22.88
N TYR A 768 9.86 8.29 22.78
CA TYR A 768 8.66 7.53 23.12
C TYR A 768 8.24 7.81 24.55
N THR A 769 6.93 7.81 24.81
CA THR A 769 6.42 8.04 26.17
C THR A 769 6.63 6.82 27.06
N ASN A 770 6.30 6.97 28.35
CA ASN A 770 6.38 5.85 29.30
C ASN A 770 5.31 4.77 29.04
N ASN A 771 4.22 5.14 28.36
CA ASN A 771 3.15 4.25 27.91
C ASN A 771 2.94 4.47 26.39
N PRO A 772 3.87 3.98 25.56
CA PRO A 772 3.94 4.43 24.18
C PRO A 772 2.88 3.79 23.28
N LEU A 773 2.29 2.63 23.62
CA LEU A 773 1.37 1.93 22.72
C LEU A 773 0.05 2.71 22.54
N LEU A 774 -0.23 3.18 21.31
CA LEU A 774 -1.50 3.80 20.94
C LEU A 774 -2.47 2.79 20.34
N SER A 775 -2.00 1.93 19.43
CA SER A 775 -2.79 0.90 18.76
C SER A 775 -1.87 -0.18 18.22
N GLY A 776 -2.31 -1.43 18.17
CA GLY A 776 -1.57 -2.57 17.68
C GLY A 776 -1.07 -3.48 18.79
N TYR A 777 -0.35 -4.52 18.38
CA TYR A 777 0.24 -5.53 19.22
C TYR A 777 1.74 -5.32 19.38
N ILE A 778 2.22 -5.55 20.60
CA ILE A 778 3.63 -5.64 20.96
C ILE A 778 3.73 -6.58 22.17
N SER A 779 4.74 -7.45 22.21
CA SER A 779 4.98 -8.30 23.37
C SER A 779 5.35 -7.48 24.61
N LYS A 780 5.11 -8.03 25.81
CA LYS A 780 5.42 -7.36 27.07
C LYS A 780 6.90 -7.03 27.19
N GLU A 781 7.76 -7.94 26.71
CA GLU A 781 9.21 -7.81 26.74
C GLU A 781 9.67 -6.66 25.84
N ASN A 782 9.18 -6.60 24.59
CA ASN A 782 9.52 -5.51 23.68
C ASN A 782 8.95 -4.17 24.15
N LEU A 783 7.74 -4.15 24.72
CA LEU A 783 7.13 -2.94 25.25
C LEU A 783 7.96 -2.36 26.40
N LYS A 784 8.52 -3.21 27.27
CA LYS A 784 9.44 -2.78 28.33
C LYS A 784 10.68 -2.09 27.75
N GLU A 785 11.29 -2.67 26.73
CA GLU A 785 12.50 -2.12 26.10
C GLU A 785 12.26 -0.87 25.26
N LEU A 786 11.06 -0.69 24.71
CA LEU A 786 10.67 0.47 23.89
C LEU A 786 10.46 1.75 24.74
N LYS A 787 10.02 1.63 25.99
CA LYS A 787 9.69 2.78 26.85
C LYS A 787 10.84 3.78 26.92
N ASN A 788 10.51 5.07 26.73
CA ASN A 788 11.47 6.18 26.86
C ASN A 788 12.69 6.13 25.93
N THR A 789 12.72 5.21 24.95
CA THR A 789 13.73 5.17 23.89
C THR A 789 13.50 6.27 22.86
N VAL A 790 14.46 6.46 21.95
CA VAL A 790 14.38 7.50 20.93
C VAL A 790 14.34 6.88 19.53
N PRO A 791 13.38 7.28 18.67
CA PRO A 791 13.31 6.80 17.29
C PRO A 791 14.19 7.61 16.34
N PHE A 792 14.79 8.70 16.82
CA PHE A 792 15.61 9.62 16.06
C PHE A 792 16.90 9.95 16.80
N LYS A 793 18.01 9.98 16.07
CA LYS A 793 19.28 10.56 16.52
C LYS A 793 19.92 11.36 15.41
N VAL A 794 20.65 12.39 15.80
CA VAL A 794 21.52 13.16 14.91
C VAL A 794 22.88 13.34 15.58
N GLN A 795 23.95 13.24 14.80
CA GLN A 795 25.31 13.46 15.28
C GLN A 795 26.15 14.16 14.22
N ARG A 796 27.05 15.03 14.67
CA ARG A 796 28.09 15.62 13.82
C ARG A 796 29.18 14.59 13.51
N LEU A 797 29.58 14.54 12.25
CA LEU A 797 30.75 13.82 11.78
C LEU A 797 31.53 14.77 10.85
N GLY A 798 32.69 15.26 11.30
CA GLY A 798 33.40 16.35 10.61
C GLY A 798 32.54 17.60 10.51
N SER A 799 32.40 18.17 9.32
CA SER A 799 31.52 19.32 9.04
C SER A 799 30.09 18.95 8.67
N GLY A 800 29.79 17.66 8.48
CA GLY A 800 28.47 17.17 8.10
C GLY A 800 27.64 16.65 9.26
N ARG A 801 26.59 15.90 8.90
CA ARG A 801 25.62 15.32 9.84
C ARG A 801 25.23 13.91 9.42
N VAL A 802 25.08 13.05 10.42
CA VAL A 802 24.44 11.73 10.27
C VAL A 802 23.15 11.77 11.06
N ILE A 803 22.05 11.56 10.36
CA ILE A 803 20.68 11.52 10.90
C ILE A 803 20.18 10.10 10.74
N VAL A 804 19.55 9.56 11.78
CA VAL A 804 18.98 8.21 11.74
C VAL A 804 17.56 8.16 12.28
N PHE A 805 16.72 7.37 11.63
CA PHE A 805 15.37 7.02 12.08
C PHE A 805 15.27 5.51 12.26
N THR A 806 14.72 5.04 13.38
CA THR A 806 14.45 3.60 13.59
C THR A 806 13.09 3.16 13.04
N ASP A 807 12.23 4.13 12.78
CA ASP A 807 10.87 3.97 12.27
C ASP A 807 10.77 4.47 10.83
N ASN A 808 9.81 3.94 10.09
CA ASN A 808 9.52 4.39 8.75
C ASN A 808 8.61 5.62 8.79
N THR A 809 9.11 6.77 8.31
CA THR A 809 8.35 8.04 8.31
C THR A 809 7.47 8.22 7.06
N ASN A 810 7.49 7.28 6.13
CA ASN A 810 6.88 7.38 4.80
C ASN A 810 5.98 6.17 4.49
N PHE A 811 5.67 5.38 5.52
CA PHE A 811 5.10 4.04 5.42
C PHE A 811 3.89 3.96 4.46
N ARG A 812 4.04 3.12 3.43
CA ARG A 812 3.03 2.73 2.43
C ARG A 812 2.24 3.90 1.83
N GLY A 813 2.83 5.10 1.81
CA GLY A 813 2.20 6.28 1.23
C GLY A 813 0.97 6.78 1.99
N PHE A 814 0.52 6.17 3.08
CA PHE A 814 -0.64 6.69 3.83
C PHE A 814 -0.28 7.25 5.20
N TRP A 815 1.00 7.19 5.59
CA TRP A 815 1.49 7.77 6.84
C TRP A 815 1.90 9.24 6.69
N PHE A 816 0.94 10.13 6.45
CA PHE A 816 1.19 11.56 6.25
C PHE A 816 1.75 12.27 7.49
N GLY A 817 1.38 11.82 8.69
CA GLY A 817 1.70 12.48 9.95
C GLY A 817 3.21 12.63 10.23
N THR A 818 4.06 11.78 9.65
CA THR A 818 5.51 11.80 9.90
C THR A 818 6.35 12.17 8.67
N ASN A 819 5.76 12.38 7.49
CA ASN A 819 6.51 12.70 6.27
C ASN A 819 7.38 13.96 6.42
N LYS A 820 6.93 14.94 7.21
CA LYS A 820 7.66 16.18 7.46
C LYS A 820 9.00 15.94 8.18
N LEU A 821 9.15 14.85 8.94
CA LEU A 821 10.43 14.51 9.56
C LEU A 821 11.54 14.31 8.52
N LEU A 822 11.24 13.64 7.39
CA LEU A 822 12.21 13.49 6.30
C LEU A 822 12.50 14.83 5.62
N MET A 823 11.47 15.66 5.41
CA MET A 823 11.66 16.99 4.81
C MET A 823 12.51 17.89 5.72
N ASN A 824 12.30 17.84 7.03
CA ASN A 824 13.12 18.56 8.00
C ASN A 824 14.57 18.06 8.01
N ALA A 825 14.80 16.75 7.86
CA ALA A 825 16.16 16.20 7.70
C ALA A 825 16.84 16.71 6.40
N ILE A 826 16.09 16.83 5.31
CA ILE A 826 16.61 17.32 4.02
C ILE A 826 16.91 18.83 4.07
N PHE A 827 15.93 19.66 4.46
CA PHE A 827 16.07 21.12 4.41
C PHE A 827 16.88 21.69 5.56
N PHE A 828 16.76 21.10 6.75
CA PHE A 828 17.31 21.66 7.99
C PHE A 828 18.37 20.76 8.66
N GLY A 829 18.74 19.64 8.04
CA GLY A 829 19.70 18.70 8.63
C GLY A 829 21.02 19.33 9.07
N LYS A 830 21.53 20.35 8.35
CA LYS A 830 22.76 21.07 8.73
C LYS A 830 22.61 22.00 9.94
N LEU A 831 21.39 22.36 10.31
CA LEU A 831 21.06 23.23 11.44
C LEU A 831 20.93 22.45 12.76
N MET A 832 20.94 21.12 12.69
CA MET A 832 20.80 20.21 13.84
C MET A 832 22.11 19.97 14.58
#